data_AF-A0A9R0W0T2-F1
#
_entry.id   AF-A0A9R0W0T2-F1
#
_cell.length_a   1.000
_cell.length_b   1.000
_cell.length_c   1.000
_cell.angle_alpha   90.00
_cell.angle_beta   90.00
_cell.angle_gamma   90.00
#
_symmetry.space_group_name_H-M   'P 1'
#
loop_
_entity.id
_entity.type
_entity.pdbx_description
1 polymer ?
#
loop_
_entity_poly.entity_id
_entity_poly.type
_entity_poly.pdbx_seq_one_letter_code
_entity_poly.pdbx_strand_id
1 'polypeptide(L)'
;MELCCSGVASGGGGAGAGTPRAQKPRTPPGFLTAPPSRRPSSRAGCRQLAAPPCGERVGRPGDAGNVIHMLSSAAAAGPEEALELFRSVARQPRVAHTTESCNYMLELMRAHGRVGDVAQVFDLMQRQIVKANVGTFCTVFGAVGVEGGLRSAPVALPVMKEAGIALNAYTYNGLIYFLVKSGFDGEAMEVYKAMAADGVVPTVRTYSVLMLAFGKRRDAETVVGLLGEMEARGVRPNVYSYTICIRVLGQAGRLEEAYRILRKMEEEGCKPDVVTNTVLIQILCDAGRLADAKDVFWKMKASDQKPDRVTYITLLDKCGDNGDSRSVSEIWNALKADGYNDNVVAYTAAVDALCQVGRVDEASDVFDEMKQKGIVPQQYSYNSLISGFLKADRFNRALELFNHMNIHGPTPNGYTHVLFINYYGKSGESLKALKRYELMKSKGIIPDVVAGNAVLYGLAKSGRLGMAKRVFHELKAMGISPDNITYTMMIKCCSKASNADEAMKIFSEMIENRCAPDVLAMNSLIDMLYKAGRGNEAWKIFYELKEMNLEPTDCTYNTLLAGLGREGKVKEVMQLLEGMNSNSFPPNIITYNTVLDCLCKNGEVNYALGMLYSMTMNGCMPDLSSYNTVMHGLVKEDRFDEAFWMFCQMKKVLAPDYATVCTILPSFVRSGLMKEALHIVKEYILQPDSKVDRSSVQSLMEGILKRDGTEKSIEFAENIASSGILLDDLFLCPIIRHLCKHKEAQAAHELAKKFENFGVSLKIGSYNALICGLVDEDLIDIAEELFSEMKRLGCDPDEFTYHLILDAMGKSMRIGDMLKVQEEMHNKGYKSTYVTYNTIISGLVKSKMLDEAINLYYQLMSEGFSPTPCTYGPLLDGLLKDGNVEDAEALFDEMVECGCEPNCAIYNILLNGYRLAGDTEKVCELFENMVEQGINPDIKSYTVVIDTLCADGRLNDGLSYFKQLTDMGLEPDLITYNLLIHGLGKSGRLEEALSLYNDMETKGIAPNLYTYNSLILYLGKAGKAAEAGKMYEELLAKGWKPNVFTYNALIRGYSVSGSPENAFAAYGRMIVGGCRPNSSTYMQLPNQML
;
A
#
# COMPACT_ATOMS: atom_id res chain seq x y z
N MET A 1 26.77 -15.97 -17.28
CA MET A 1 25.87 -15.24 -18.19
C MET A 1 25.29 -16.28 -19.13
N GLU A 2 24.02 -16.62 -19.10
CA GLU A 2 22.90 -16.19 -18.24
C GLU A 2 22.40 -17.40 -17.42
N LEU A 3 21.73 -17.16 -16.29
CA LEU A 3 20.64 -17.96 -15.67
C LEU A 3 20.45 -17.60 -14.19
N CYS A 4 19.20 -17.73 -13.72
CA CYS A 4 18.56 -17.16 -12.51
C CYS A 4 17.98 -15.75 -12.78
N CYS A 5 16.67 -15.51 -12.68
CA CYS A 5 15.66 -16.18 -11.85
C CYS A 5 14.45 -16.76 -12.60
N SER A 6 14.02 -17.96 -12.22
CA SER A 6 12.63 -18.26 -11.82
C SER A 6 12.54 -19.73 -11.38
N GLY A 7 12.04 -19.97 -10.17
CA GLY A 7 11.94 -21.31 -9.59
C GLY A 7 10.54 -21.90 -9.77
N VAL A 8 10.52 -23.17 -10.18
CA VAL A 8 9.60 -24.24 -9.75
C VAL A 8 8.09 -23.95 -9.77
N ALA A 9 7.39 -24.64 -10.68
CA ALA A 9 6.09 -25.23 -10.38
C ALA A 9 6.06 -26.66 -10.97
N SER A 10 5.48 -27.61 -10.23
CA SER A 10 5.47 -29.04 -10.55
C SER A 10 4.06 -29.57 -10.80
N GLY A 11 3.94 -30.48 -11.77
CA GLY A 11 2.90 -31.52 -11.79
C GLY A 11 1.62 -31.23 -12.60
N GLY A 12 1.02 -32.31 -13.12
CA GLY A 12 -0.35 -32.34 -13.66
C GLY A 12 -0.44 -32.37 -15.18
N GLY A 13 -0.73 -33.55 -15.75
CA GLY A 13 -1.04 -33.69 -17.18
C GLY A 13 -2.54 -33.52 -17.48
N GLY A 14 -2.85 -33.13 -18.71
CA GLY A 14 -4.23 -33.06 -19.23
C GLY A 14 -4.20 -32.76 -20.74
N ALA A 15 -4.81 -33.63 -21.55
CA ALA A 15 -4.73 -33.54 -23.01
C ALA A 15 -5.73 -32.53 -23.61
N GLY A 16 -5.42 -32.00 -24.79
CA GLY A 16 -6.35 -31.16 -25.56
C GLY A 16 -5.75 -30.71 -26.89
N ALA A 17 -6.16 -31.32 -28.00
CA ALA A 17 -5.73 -30.91 -29.34
C ALA A 17 -6.46 -29.64 -29.81
N GLY A 18 -5.75 -28.74 -30.50
CA GLY A 18 -6.35 -27.51 -31.03
C GLY A 18 -5.38 -26.68 -31.88
N THR A 19 -5.29 -26.97 -33.17
CA THR A 19 -4.63 -26.06 -34.14
C THR A 19 -5.40 -24.74 -34.26
N PRO A 20 -4.74 -23.60 -34.54
CA PRO A 20 -4.77 -23.16 -35.94
C PRO A 20 -3.54 -22.39 -36.50
N ARG A 21 -3.31 -22.63 -37.79
CA ARG A 21 -2.79 -21.75 -38.87
C ARG A 21 -1.88 -20.54 -38.52
N ALA A 22 -0.68 -20.58 -39.11
CA ALA A 22 0.20 -19.42 -39.28
C ALA A 22 -0.36 -18.36 -40.25
N GLN A 23 -0.03 -17.08 -39.99
CA GLN A 23 -0.02 -16.00 -40.98
C GLN A 23 1.33 -15.26 -40.93
N LYS A 24 1.78 -14.79 -42.09
CA LYS A 24 3.05 -14.06 -42.28
C LYS A 24 2.95 -12.62 -41.77
N PRO A 25 4.03 -12.03 -41.21
CA PRO A 25 4.17 -10.57 -41.16
C PRO A 25 4.72 -10.01 -42.48
N ARG A 26 4.37 -8.77 -42.78
CA ARG A 26 4.83 -7.97 -43.93
C ARG A 26 6.05 -7.12 -43.57
N THR A 27 6.88 -6.79 -44.56
CA THR A 27 7.78 -5.62 -44.55
C THR A 27 6.97 -4.31 -44.55
N PRO A 28 7.45 -3.17 -44.01
CA PRO A 28 8.27 -2.22 -44.79
C PRO A 28 9.28 -1.41 -43.90
N PRO A 29 9.72 -0.18 -44.25
CA PRO A 29 10.83 0.08 -45.16
C PRO A 29 12.01 0.84 -44.49
N GLY A 30 13.15 0.94 -45.18
CA GLY A 30 14.29 1.75 -44.72
C GLY A 30 14.34 3.16 -45.31
N PHE A 31 15.18 4.03 -44.73
CA PHE A 31 15.70 5.24 -45.38
C PHE A 31 17.18 5.45 -45.01
N LEU A 32 17.92 6.09 -45.92
CA LEU A 32 19.35 6.44 -45.81
C LEU A 32 19.55 7.53 -44.72
N THR A 33 20.74 7.75 -44.14
CA THR A 33 21.91 8.40 -44.77
C THR A 33 23.26 8.12 -44.07
N ALA A 34 24.36 8.32 -44.79
CA ALA A 34 25.74 8.39 -44.31
C ALA A 34 26.47 9.56 -45.04
N PRO A 35 27.76 9.85 -44.81
CA PRO A 35 28.56 10.03 -43.58
C PRO A 35 29.08 11.51 -43.51
N PRO A 36 30.20 11.93 -42.84
CA PRO A 36 31.57 11.60 -43.31
C PRO A 36 32.73 11.50 -42.27
N SER A 37 33.74 10.72 -42.70
CA SER A 37 35.16 10.60 -42.32
C SER A 37 35.93 11.65 -41.49
N ARG A 38 36.88 11.16 -40.65
CA ARG A 38 38.37 11.38 -40.59
C ARG A 38 38.86 11.06 -39.15
N ARG A 39 39.70 10.05 -38.82
CA ARG A 39 41.13 9.74 -39.14
C ARG A 39 42.11 10.90 -38.84
N PRO A 40 43.38 10.68 -38.40
CA PRO A 40 44.18 9.42 -38.42
C PRO A 40 44.98 9.12 -37.08
N SER A 41 45.24 7.88 -36.67
CA SER A 41 46.41 6.98 -36.93
C SER A 41 47.70 7.08 -36.07
N SER A 42 48.13 5.90 -35.58
CA SER A 42 49.54 5.42 -35.49
C SER A 42 50.46 6.00 -34.39
N ARG A 43 51.59 5.40 -33.97
CA ARG A 43 52.46 4.25 -34.39
C ARG A 43 53.33 3.89 -33.16
N ALA A 44 53.97 2.73 -32.91
CA ALA A 44 54.11 1.38 -33.49
C ALA A 44 54.30 0.41 -32.27
N GLY A 45 54.71 -0.87 -32.31
CA GLY A 45 55.09 -1.92 -33.28
C GLY A 45 55.29 -3.22 -32.46
N CYS A 46 55.27 -4.46 -32.96
CA CYS A 46 55.87 -4.98 -34.19
C CYS A 46 55.21 -6.32 -34.61
N ARG A 47 55.08 -6.51 -35.93
CA ARG A 47 55.46 -7.70 -36.74
C ARG A 47 54.97 -9.11 -36.32
N GLN A 48 54.61 -10.05 -37.21
CA GLN A 48 54.38 -10.15 -38.67
C GLN A 48 53.86 -11.62 -38.85
N LEU A 49 53.04 -12.06 -39.82
CA LEU A 49 52.92 -11.79 -41.26
C LEU A 49 51.50 -12.15 -41.74
N ALA A 50 51.12 -11.67 -42.94
CA ALA A 50 49.81 -11.89 -43.55
C ALA A 50 49.75 -13.13 -44.47
N ALA A 51 48.55 -13.57 -44.81
CA ALA A 51 48.28 -14.51 -45.90
C ALA A 51 48.23 -13.81 -47.28
N PRO A 52 48.64 -14.48 -48.37
CA PRO A 52 48.34 -14.07 -49.75
C PRO A 52 47.14 -14.83 -50.36
N PRO A 53 46.56 -14.36 -51.48
CA PRO A 53 45.28 -14.84 -52.02
C PRO A 53 45.40 -15.97 -53.07
N CYS A 54 44.23 -16.46 -53.51
CA CYS A 54 44.08 -17.51 -54.52
C CYS A 54 44.78 -17.20 -55.87
N GLY A 55 45.40 -18.25 -56.44
CA GLY A 55 45.87 -18.30 -57.82
C GLY A 55 46.07 -19.76 -58.23
N GLU A 56 45.74 -20.11 -59.46
CA GLU A 56 45.78 -21.49 -59.96
C GLU A 56 47.19 -22.09 -59.90
N ARG A 57 47.31 -23.34 -59.44
CA ARG A 57 48.43 -24.22 -59.80
C ARG A 57 48.09 -25.69 -59.63
N VAL A 58 48.39 -26.46 -60.68
CA VAL A 58 48.28 -27.92 -60.72
C VAL A 58 49.29 -28.56 -59.76
N GLY A 59 48.82 -29.55 -58.98
CA GLY A 59 49.63 -30.67 -58.52
C GLY A 59 50.30 -30.56 -57.13
N ARG A 60 49.63 -31.13 -56.11
CA ARG A 60 50.24 -31.98 -55.06
C ARG A 60 49.15 -32.88 -54.44
N PRO A 61 49.41 -34.17 -54.17
CA PRO A 61 48.42 -35.05 -53.55
C PRO A 61 48.42 -34.86 -52.03
N GLY A 62 47.31 -34.35 -51.46
CA GLY A 62 47.23 -34.12 -50.01
C GLY A 62 45.91 -33.65 -49.41
N ASP A 63 44.96 -33.11 -50.18
CA ASP A 63 43.75 -32.49 -49.61
C ASP A 63 42.51 -33.41 -49.58
N ALA A 64 41.84 -33.43 -48.42
CA ALA A 64 40.69 -34.29 -48.11
C ALA A 64 39.46 -34.06 -49.00
N GLY A 65 39.32 -32.88 -49.61
CA GLY A 65 38.23 -32.58 -50.55
C GLY A 65 38.22 -33.49 -51.79
N ASN A 66 39.39 -34.00 -52.20
CA ASN A 66 39.49 -34.91 -53.34
C ASN A 66 38.84 -36.27 -53.06
N VAL A 67 38.82 -36.75 -51.82
CA VAL A 67 38.29 -38.09 -51.50
C VAL A 67 36.79 -38.16 -51.73
N ILE A 68 36.02 -37.15 -51.32
CA ILE A 68 34.57 -37.10 -51.56
C ILE A 68 34.26 -37.00 -53.06
N HIS A 69 35.02 -36.22 -53.83
CA HIS A 69 34.84 -36.10 -55.29
C HIS A 69 35.23 -37.39 -56.04
N MET A 70 36.24 -38.13 -55.58
CA MET A 70 36.57 -39.45 -56.13
C MET A 70 35.52 -40.50 -55.76
N LEU A 71 34.95 -40.44 -54.55
CA LEU A 71 33.86 -41.33 -54.14
C LEU A 71 32.55 -41.04 -54.88
N SER A 72 32.21 -39.78 -55.14
CA SER A 72 31.00 -39.42 -55.88
C SER A 72 31.08 -39.72 -57.38
N SER A 73 32.28 -39.65 -57.97
CA SER A 73 32.51 -40.11 -59.34
C SER A 73 32.49 -41.64 -59.46
N ALA A 74 33.03 -42.37 -58.48
CA ALA A 74 32.92 -43.84 -58.43
C ALA A 74 31.49 -44.33 -58.13
N ALA A 75 30.72 -43.60 -57.33
CA ALA A 75 29.31 -43.90 -57.05
C ALA A 75 28.41 -43.89 -58.30
N ALA A 76 28.81 -43.18 -59.36
CA ALA A 76 28.10 -43.18 -60.64
C ALA A 76 28.32 -44.46 -61.47
N ALA A 77 29.38 -45.24 -61.20
CA ALA A 77 29.66 -46.51 -61.85
C ALA A 77 29.07 -47.71 -61.08
N GLY A 78 29.04 -47.64 -59.75
CA GLY A 78 28.28 -48.56 -58.91
C GLY A 78 28.75 -48.57 -57.44
N PRO A 79 27.93 -49.11 -56.52
CA PRO A 79 28.27 -49.15 -55.09
C PRO A 79 29.51 -50.02 -54.80
N GLU A 80 29.79 -51.05 -55.61
CA GLU A 80 30.95 -51.93 -55.37
C GLU A 80 32.28 -51.24 -55.70
N GLU A 81 32.37 -50.53 -56.84
CA GLU A 81 33.56 -49.76 -57.19
C GLU A 81 33.82 -48.63 -56.20
N ALA A 82 32.76 -47.95 -55.73
CA ALA A 82 32.88 -46.94 -54.68
C ALA A 82 33.41 -47.53 -53.36
N LEU A 83 32.98 -48.73 -52.98
CA LEU A 83 33.45 -49.44 -51.79
C LEU A 83 34.89 -49.94 -51.93
N GLU A 84 35.29 -50.44 -53.10
CA GLU A 84 36.69 -50.81 -53.37
C GLU A 84 37.62 -49.60 -53.35
N LEU A 85 37.20 -48.48 -53.95
CA LEU A 85 37.92 -47.21 -53.88
C LEU A 85 38.10 -46.78 -52.41
N PHE A 86 37.03 -46.80 -51.62
CA PHE A 86 37.07 -46.46 -50.18
C PHE A 86 38.02 -47.36 -49.37
N ARG A 87 38.03 -48.69 -49.64
CA ARG A 87 38.99 -49.63 -49.05
C ARG A 87 40.43 -49.35 -49.49
N SER A 88 40.66 -48.99 -50.76
CA SER A 88 41.99 -48.68 -51.28
C SER A 88 42.58 -47.40 -50.65
N VAL A 89 41.74 -46.37 -50.46
CA VAL A 89 42.12 -45.14 -49.75
C VAL A 89 42.43 -45.45 -48.28
N ALA A 90 41.62 -46.28 -47.62
CA ALA A 90 41.84 -46.68 -46.21
C ALA A 90 43.16 -47.45 -45.97
N ARG A 91 43.76 -48.03 -47.02
CA ARG A 91 45.07 -48.72 -46.94
C ARG A 91 46.27 -47.77 -47.11
N GLN A 92 46.07 -46.50 -47.44
CA GLN A 92 47.17 -45.54 -47.66
C GLN A 92 47.56 -44.85 -46.36
N PRO A 93 48.83 -44.94 -45.90
CA PRO A 93 49.26 -44.40 -44.59
C PRO A 93 49.33 -42.85 -44.51
N ARG A 94 48.92 -42.14 -45.56
CA ARG A 94 48.94 -40.66 -45.64
C ARG A 94 47.57 -40.02 -45.83
N VAL A 95 46.51 -40.80 -46.05
CA VAL A 95 45.15 -40.30 -46.30
C VAL A 95 44.20 -40.91 -45.28
N ALA A 96 43.69 -40.10 -44.36
CA ALA A 96 42.68 -40.51 -43.39
C ALA A 96 41.28 -40.12 -43.88
N HIS A 97 40.31 -41.03 -43.76
CA HIS A 97 38.91 -40.72 -44.04
C HIS A 97 38.36 -39.70 -43.03
N THR A 98 37.59 -38.73 -43.52
CA THR A 98 36.87 -37.76 -42.70
C THR A 98 35.47 -38.27 -42.36
N THR A 99 34.86 -37.74 -41.29
CA THR A 99 33.47 -38.03 -40.91
C THR A 99 32.50 -37.83 -42.09
N GLU A 100 32.73 -36.83 -42.93
CA GLU A 100 31.90 -36.54 -44.11
C GLU A 100 32.06 -37.61 -45.20
N SER A 101 33.28 -38.05 -45.49
CA SER A 101 33.53 -39.14 -46.46
C SER A 101 32.97 -40.49 -45.99
N CYS A 102 33.04 -40.79 -44.69
CA CYS A 102 32.41 -41.99 -44.12
C CYS A 102 30.88 -41.90 -44.16
N ASN A 103 30.29 -40.76 -43.77
CA ASN A 103 28.84 -40.57 -43.80
C ASN A 103 28.27 -40.65 -45.23
N TYR A 104 28.95 -40.06 -46.22
CA TYR A 104 28.57 -40.17 -47.64
C TYR A 104 28.53 -41.64 -48.09
N MET A 105 29.54 -42.43 -47.72
CA MET A 105 29.56 -43.86 -48.03
C MET A 105 28.47 -44.65 -47.30
N LEU A 106 28.19 -44.34 -46.02
CA LEU A 106 27.12 -44.97 -45.25
C LEU A 106 25.73 -44.66 -45.85
N GLU A 107 25.48 -43.43 -46.33
CA GLU A 107 24.23 -43.09 -47.02
C GLU A 107 24.10 -43.79 -48.38
N LEU A 108 25.18 -43.88 -49.15
CA LEU A 108 25.19 -44.59 -50.43
C LEU A 108 24.88 -46.09 -50.25
N MET A 109 25.52 -46.75 -49.28
CA MET A 109 25.26 -48.17 -48.99
C MET A 109 23.86 -48.41 -48.41
N ARG A 110 23.34 -47.48 -47.60
CA ARG A 110 21.95 -47.51 -47.11
C ARG A 110 20.94 -47.40 -48.25
N ALA A 111 21.15 -46.48 -49.20
CA ALA A 111 20.24 -46.26 -50.33
C ALA A 111 20.09 -47.51 -51.24
N HIS A 112 21.12 -48.35 -51.31
CA HIS A 112 21.11 -49.63 -52.02
C HIS A 112 20.74 -50.84 -51.15
N GLY A 113 20.37 -50.65 -49.87
CA GLY A 113 19.96 -51.74 -48.96
C GLY A 113 21.07 -52.71 -48.53
N ARG A 114 22.35 -52.35 -48.73
CA ARG A 114 23.51 -53.24 -48.53
C ARG A 114 24.01 -53.23 -47.08
N VAL A 115 23.22 -53.79 -46.16
CA VAL A 115 23.49 -53.80 -44.71
C VAL A 115 24.89 -54.37 -44.36
N GLY A 116 25.32 -55.45 -45.03
CA GLY A 116 26.63 -56.07 -44.80
C GLY A 116 27.83 -55.19 -45.20
N ASP A 117 27.65 -54.21 -46.08
CA ASP A 117 28.70 -53.25 -46.46
C ASP A 117 28.66 -51.99 -45.58
N VAL A 118 27.46 -51.58 -45.12
CA VAL A 118 27.32 -50.59 -44.02
C VAL A 118 28.10 -51.05 -42.79
N ALA A 119 28.01 -52.33 -42.43
CA ALA A 119 28.76 -52.92 -41.32
C ALA A 119 30.30 -52.78 -41.50
N GLN A 120 30.82 -53.02 -42.71
CA GLN A 120 32.25 -52.92 -43.01
C GLN A 120 32.76 -51.46 -43.00
N VAL A 121 31.98 -50.53 -43.54
CA VAL A 121 32.32 -49.09 -43.52
C VAL A 121 32.33 -48.57 -42.09
N PHE A 122 31.40 -49.03 -41.25
CA PHE A 122 31.34 -48.67 -39.83
C PHE A 122 32.48 -49.31 -39.01
N ASP A 123 32.84 -50.58 -39.26
CA ASP A 123 34.03 -51.22 -38.65
C ASP A 123 35.34 -50.52 -39.04
N LEU A 124 35.51 -50.11 -40.31
CA LEU A 124 36.64 -49.27 -40.74
C LEU A 124 36.67 -47.92 -40.00
N MET A 125 35.51 -47.28 -39.84
CA MET A 125 35.36 -46.01 -39.11
C MET A 125 35.75 -46.14 -37.63
N GLN A 126 35.41 -47.27 -36.99
CA GLN A 126 35.82 -47.61 -35.63
C GLN A 126 37.34 -47.84 -35.53
N ARG A 127 37.91 -48.66 -36.42
CA ARG A 127 39.35 -49.01 -36.41
C ARG A 127 40.27 -47.82 -36.67
N GLN A 128 39.84 -46.87 -37.51
CA GLN A 128 40.57 -45.63 -37.79
C GLN A 128 40.23 -44.48 -36.81
N ILE A 129 39.34 -44.70 -35.83
CA ILE A 129 38.92 -43.71 -34.82
C ILE A 129 38.37 -42.41 -35.47
N VAL A 130 37.64 -42.55 -36.59
CA VAL A 130 37.06 -41.42 -37.32
C VAL A 130 35.77 -40.99 -36.61
N LYS A 131 35.78 -39.77 -36.05
CA LYS A 131 34.69 -39.22 -35.20
C LYS A 131 33.30 -39.41 -35.80
N ALA A 132 32.43 -40.16 -35.13
CA ALA A 132 31.02 -40.28 -35.49
C ALA A 132 30.25 -39.01 -35.10
N ASN A 133 29.17 -38.73 -35.82
CA ASN A 133 28.19 -37.71 -35.47
C ASN A 133 26.78 -38.32 -35.40
N VAL A 134 25.77 -37.51 -35.04
CA VAL A 134 24.37 -37.98 -34.96
C VAL A 134 23.88 -38.56 -36.30
N GLY A 135 24.32 -37.97 -37.42
CA GLY A 135 24.02 -38.49 -38.76
C GLY A 135 24.60 -39.89 -39.00
N THR A 136 25.82 -40.18 -38.55
CA THR A 136 26.44 -41.51 -38.63
C THR A 136 25.57 -42.57 -37.96
N PHE A 137 25.03 -42.30 -36.77
CA PHE A 137 24.19 -43.26 -36.06
C PHE A 137 22.78 -43.38 -36.67
N CYS A 138 22.15 -42.26 -37.07
CA CYS A 138 20.84 -42.30 -37.73
C CYS A 138 20.87 -43.01 -39.10
N THR A 139 21.96 -42.88 -39.87
CA THR A 139 22.13 -43.57 -41.16
C THR A 139 22.36 -45.07 -40.96
N VAL A 140 23.12 -45.48 -39.94
CA VAL A 140 23.26 -46.88 -39.55
C VAL A 140 21.91 -47.46 -39.06
N PHE A 141 21.20 -46.81 -38.13
CA PHE A 141 19.89 -47.27 -37.65
C PHE A 141 18.88 -47.43 -38.80
N GLY A 142 18.82 -46.44 -39.70
CA GLY A 142 17.98 -46.47 -40.89
C GLY A 142 18.45 -47.44 -41.98
N ALA A 143 19.62 -48.07 -41.86
CA ALA A 143 20.06 -49.18 -42.70
C ALA A 143 19.65 -50.54 -42.11
N VAL A 144 19.50 -50.65 -40.78
CA VAL A 144 18.98 -51.86 -40.10
C VAL A 144 17.45 -51.82 -39.88
N GLY A 145 16.75 -50.94 -40.59
CA GLY A 145 15.28 -50.86 -40.56
C GLY A 145 14.67 -50.21 -39.31
N VAL A 146 15.46 -49.54 -38.47
CA VAL A 146 14.97 -48.90 -37.25
C VAL A 146 14.71 -47.41 -37.49
N GLU A 147 13.43 -47.03 -37.52
CA GLU A 147 12.99 -45.63 -37.58
C GLU A 147 12.72 -45.06 -36.17
N GLY A 148 12.98 -43.77 -35.97
CA GLY A 148 12.90 -43.11 -34.65
C GLY A 148 14.11 -42.23 -34.29
N GLY A 149 15.14 -42.20 -35.14
CA GLY A 149 16.33 -41.38 -34.95
C GLY A 149 17.14 -41.81 -33.72
N LEU A 150 17.85 -40.88 -33.07
CA LEU A 150 18.78 -41.25 -32.00
C LEU A 150 18.10 -41.94 -30.80
N ARG A 151 16.82 -41.62 -30.53
CA ARG A 151 16.06 -42.17 -29.39
C ARG A 151 15.84 -43.69 -29.49
N SER A 152 15.83 -44.26 -30.70
CA SER A 152 15.66 -45.71 -30.90
C SER A 152 16.94 -46.52 -30.63
N ALA A 153 18.03 -45.89 -30.19
CA ALA A 153 19.31 -46.56 -29.94
C ALA A 153 19.24 -47.82 -29.07
N PRO A 154 18.49 -47.89 -27.94
CA PRO A 154 18.38 -49.12 -27.15
C PRO A 154 17.79 -50.30 -27.95
N VAL A 155 16.81 -50.02 -28.81
CA VAL A 155 16.14 -51.00 -29.69
C VAL A 155 17.00 -51.34 -30.91
N ALA A 156 17.85 -50.43 -31.37
CA ALA A 156 18.74 -50.67 -32.50
C ALA A 156 19.92 -51.60 -32.14
N LEU A 157 20.42 -51.58 -30.90
CA LEU A 157 21.61 -52.36 -30.51
C LEU A 157 21.49 -53.89 -30.75
N PRO A 158 20.39 -54.58 -30.39
CA PRO A 158 20.23 -56.01 -30.70
C PRO A 158 20.21 -56.27 -32.21
N VAL A 159 19.44 -55.48 -32.98
CA VAL A 159 19.30 -55.64 -34.43
C VAL A 159 20.64 -55.37 -35.14
N MET A 160 21.44 -54.42 -34.65
CA MET A 160 22.81 -54.18 -35.14
C MET A 160 23.73 -55.39 -34.94
N LYS A 161 23.60 -56.14 -33.82
CA LYS A 161 24.36 -57.39 -33.61
C LYS A 161 23.91 -58.48 -34.57
N GLU A 162 22.60 -58.66 -34.74
CA GLU A 162 22.03 -59.64 -35.68
C GLU A 162 22.43 -59.35 -37.13
N ALA A 163 22.57 -58.07 -37.48
CA ALA A 163 23.10 -57.60 -38.76
C ALA A 163 24.64 -57.68 -38.91
N GLY A 164 25.36 -58.21 -37.91
CA GLY A 164 26.81 -58.41 -37.96
C GLY A 164 27.66 -57.14 -37.73
N ILE A 165 27.08 -56.06 -37.20
CA ILE A 165 27.82 -54.83 -36.90
C ILE A 165 28.53 -54.98 -35.54
N ALA A 166 29.87 -54.86 -35.55
CA ALA A 166 30.66 -54.94 -34.32
C ALA A 166 30.35 -53.78 -33.37
N LEU A 167 29.85 -54.10 -32.17
CA LEU A 167 29.62 -53.14 -31.10
C LEU A 167 30.81 -53.14 -30.13
N ASN A 168 31.48 -52.00 -30.02
CA ASN A 168 32.65 -51.81 -29.17
C ASN A 168 32.51 -50.53 -28.33
N ALA A 169 33.48 -50.30 -27.45
CA ALA A 169 33.51 -49.10 -26.58
C ALA A 169 33.39 -47.79 -27.37
N TYR A 170 33.87 -47.72 -28.62
CA TYR A 170 33.70 -46.55 -29.48
C TYR A 170 32.22 -46.27 -29.81
N THR A 171 31.50 -47.32 -30.24
CA THR A 171 30.07 -47.25 -30.58
C THR A 171 29.22 -46.89 -29.35
N TYR A 172 29.42 -47.58 -28.24
CA TYR A 172 28.69 -47.32 -26.99
C TYR A 172 28.96 -45.91 -26.43
N ASN A 173 30.22 -45.49 -26.33
CA ASN A 173 30.56 -44.16 -25.82
C ASN A 173 30.05 -43.03 -26.74
N GLY A 174 30.04 -43.27 -28.06
CA GLY A 174 29.46 -42.35 -29.04
C GLY A 174 27.95 -42.17 -28.84
N LEU A 175 27.20 -43.28 -28.77
CA LEU A 175 25.75 -43.26 -28.54
C LEU A 175 25.38 -42.59 -27.21
N ILE A 176 26.03 -42.99 -26.11
CA ILE A 176 25.79 -42.39 -24.78
C ILE A 176 26.05 -40.88 -24.82
N TYR A 177 27.15 -40.43 -25.43
CA TYR A 177 27.47 -39.01 -25.54
C TYR A 177 26.43 -38.22 -26.34
N PHE A 178 25.95 -38.75 -27.47
CA PHE A 178 24.95 -38.05 -28.29
C PHE A 178 23.54 -38.09 -27.69
N LEU A 179 23.16 -39.19 -27.04
CA LEU A 179 21.87 -39.32 -26.33
C LEU A 179 21.78 -38.29 -25.20
N VAL A 180 22.80 -38.25 -24.33
CA VAL A 180 22.91 -37.25 -23.25
C VAL A 180 22.95 -35.82 -23.80
N LYS A 181 23.70 -35.57 -24.88
CA LYS A 181 23.74 -34.23 -25.51
C LYS A 181 22.37 -33.81 -26.07
N SER A 182 21.52 -34.76 -26.42
CA SER A 182 20.16 -34.53 -26.93
C SER A 182 19.08 -34.60 -25.82
N GLY A 183 19.45 -34.86 -24.56
CA GLY A 183 18.53 -34.95 -23.42
C GLY A 183 17.83 -36.31 -23.23
N PHE A 184 18.21 -37.34 -23.99
CA PHE A 184 17.67 -38.70 -23.91
C PHE A 184 18.43 -39.54 -22.86
N ASP A 185 18.45 -39.07 -21.61
CA ASP A 185 19.32 -39.63 -20.57
C ASP A 185 18.84 -41.00 -20.06
N GLY A 186 17.53 -41.30 -20.17
CA GLY A 186 16.98 -42.61 -19.83
C GLY A 186 17.42 -43.68 -20.82
N GLU A 187 17.25 -43.40 -22.11
CA GLU A 187 17.73 -44.23 -23.21
C GLU A 187 19.27 -44.37 -23.18
N ALA A 188 20.01 -43.34 -22.76
CA ALA A 188 21.46 -43.43 -22.54
C ALA A 188 21.85 -44.43 -21.43
N MET A 189 21.05 -44.53 -20.36
CA MET A 189 21.25 -45.51 -19.29
C MET A 189 20.93 -46.94 -19.75
N GLU A 190 19.97 -47.13 -20.66
CA GLU A 190 19.70 -48.44 -21.28
C GLU A 190 20.86 -48.87 -22.20
N VAL A 191 21.39 -47.96 -23.01
CA VAL A 191 22.61 -48.19 -23.82
C VAL A 191 23.81 -48.52 -22.93
N TYR A 192 23.95 -47.87 -21.76
CA TYR A 192 24.98 -48.20 -20.77
C TYR A 192 24.79 -49.60 -20.15
N LYS A 193 23.56 -49.98 -19.78
CA LYS A 193 23.26 -51.33 -19.28
C LYS A 193 23.54 -52.40 -20.33
N ALA A 194 23.25 -52.14 -21.60
CA ALA A 194 23.62 -53.01 -22.71
C ALA A 194 25.15 -53.12 -22.89
N MET A 195 25.89 -52.01 -22.80
CA MET A 195 27.36 -52.00 -22.81
C MET A 195 27.95 -52.87 -21.70
N ALA A 196 27.38 -52.79 -20.50
CA ALA A 196 27.78 -53.58 -19.34
C ALA A 196 27.45 -55.08 -19.50
N ALA A 197 26.26 -55.41 -20.02
CA ALA A 197 25.85 -56.79 -20.29
C ALA A 197 26.73 -57.48 -21.34
N ASP A 198 27.26 -56.70 -22.30
CA ASP A 198 28.18 -57.17 -23.35
C ASP A 198 29.63 -57.33 -22.86
N GLY A 199 29.92 -57.07 -21.58
CA GLY A 199 31.26 -57.18 -21.01
C GLY A 199 32.24 -56.07 -21.46
N VAL A 200 31.75 -55.02 -22.11
CA VAL A 200 32.59 -53.90 -22.57
C VAL A 200 32.89 -52.98 -21.39
N VAL A 201 34.14 -52.95 -20.93
CA VAL A 201 34.57 -52.15 -19.77
C VAL A 201 34.29 -50.65 -20.00
N PRO A 202 33.45 -49.99 -19.17
CA PRO A 202 33.20 -48.57 -19.31
C PRO A 202 34.42 -47.72 -18.93
N THR A 203 34.69 -46.68 -19.72
CA THR A 203 35.77 -45.72 -19.46
C THR A 203 35.35 -44.66 -18.45
N VAL A 204 36.33 -43.97 -17.82
CA VAL A 204 36.10 -42.77 -16.98
C VAL A 204 35.19 -41.76 -17.69
N ARG A 205 35.39 -41.54 -18.99
CA ARG A 205 34.59 -40.61 -19.81
C ARG A 205 33.11 -41.03 -19.90
N THR A 206 32.83 -42.33 -19.94
CA THR A 206 31.46 -42.89 -19.93
C THR A 206 30.75 -42.51 -18.65
N TYR A 207 31.37 -42.81 -17.50
CA TYR A 207 30.83 -42.48 -16.18
C TYR A 207 30.67 -40.97 -16.02
N SER A 208 31.69 -40.15 -16.31
CA SER A 208 31.58 -38.69 -16.17
C SER A 208 30.48 -38.06 -17.04
N VAL A 209 30.21 -38.60 -18.24
CA VAL A 209 29.11 -38.12 -19.11
C VAL A 209 27.75 -38.48 -18.52
N LEU A 210 27.56 -39.70 -18.05
CA LEU A 210 26.31 -40.14 -17.39
C LEU A 210 26.09 -39.40 -16.08
N MET A 211 27.10 -39.30 -15.21
CA MET A 211 27.02 -38.60 -13.93
C MET A 211 26.68 -37.11 -14.11
N LEU A 212 27.21 -36.46 -15.15
CA LEU A 212 26.85 -35.07 -15.49
C LEU A 212 25.40 -34.95 -15.98
N ALA A 213 24.89 -35.96 -16.71
CA ALA A 213 23.52 -36.01 -17.21
C ALA A 213 22.50 -36.15 -16.06
N PHE A 214 22.65 -37.21 -15.27
CA PHE A 214 21.81 -37.48 -14.10
C PHE A 214 21.96 -36.39 -13.03
N GLY A 215 23.16 -35.80 -12.91
CA GLY A 215 23.37 -34.65 -12.03
C GLY A 215 22.58 -33.40 -12.42
N LYS A 216 22.37 -33.12 -13.72
CA LYS A 216 21.45 -32.05 -14.16
C LYS A 216 20.00 -32.33 -13.81
N ARG A 217 19.60 -33.61 -13.76
CA ARG A 217 18.27 -34.06 -13.32
C ARG A 217 18.10 -34.11 -11.80
N ARG A 218 19.16 -33.79 -11.02
CA ARG A 218 19.22 -33.88 -9.55
C ARG A 218 19.00 -35.31 -9.00
N ASP A 219 19.28 -36.34 -9.80
CA ASP A 219 19.18 -37.73 -9.36
C ASP A 219 20.45 -38.15 -8.61
N ALA A 220 20.42 -38.01 -7.27
CA ALA A 220 21.56 -38.30 -6.40
C ALA A 220 21.85 -39.81 -6.26
N GLU A 221 20.82 -40.65 -6.21
CA GLU A 221 20.98 -42.11 -6.04
C GLU A 221 21.71 -42.72 -7.23
N THR A 222 21.28 -42.40 -8.45
CA THR A 222 21.92 -42.90 -9.68
C THR A 222 23.37 -42.41 -9.80
N VAL A 223 23.67 -41.16 -9.43
CA VAL A 223 25.03 -40.60 -9.51
C VAL A 223 25.98 -41.24 -8.49
N VAL A 224 25.53 -41.50 -7.26
CA VAL A 224 26.33 -42.20 -6.24
C VAL A 224 26.50 -43.68 -6.60
N GLY A 225 25.45 -44.33 -7.11
CA GLY A 225 25.51 -45.71 -7.61
C GLY A 225 26.53 -45.89 -8.73
N LEU A 226 26.57 -44.96 -9.69
CA LEU A 226 27.56 -44.96 -10.79
C LEU A 226 29.00 -44.77 -10.28
N LEU A 227 29.23 -43.96 -9.24
CA LEU A 227 30.55 -43.84 -8.62
C LEU A 227 30.97 -45.15 -7.93
N GLY A 228 30.06 -45.79 -7.18
CA GLY A 228 30.33 -47.09 -6.55
C GLY A 228 30.58 -48.21 -7.56
N GLU A 229 29.86 -48.23 -8.69
CA GLU A 229 30.08 -49.19 -9.78
C GLU A 229 31.42 -48.96 -10.50
N MET A 230 31.80 -47.68 -10.70
CA MET A 230 33.09 -47.29 -11.27
C MET A 230 34.26 -47.83 -10.44
N GLU A 231 34.18 -47.70 -9.10
CA GLU A 231 35.16 -48.24 -8.16
C GLU A 231 35.15 -49.77 -8.11
N ALA A 232 33.97 -50.41 -8.04
CA ALA A 232 33.83 -51.86 -7.98
C ALA A 232 34.39 -52.57 -9.23
N ARG A 233 34.41 -51.88 -10.38
CA ARG A 233 35.04 -52.33 -11.63
C ARG A 233 36.51 -51.91 -11.77
N GLY A 234 37.13 -51.35 -10.73
CA GLY A 234 38.56 -51.00 -10.68
C GLY A 234 38.95 -49.74 -11.48
N VAL A 235 37.98 -48.93 -11.91
CA VAL A 235 38.24 -47.69 -12.66
C VAL A 235 38.41 -46.55 -11.66
N ARG A 236 39.63 -46.03 -11.50
CA ARG A 236 39.90 -44.95 -10.52
C ARG A 236 39.11 -43.67 -10.85
N PRO A 237 38.29 -43.15 -9.92
CA PRO A 237 37.68 -41.83 -10.06
C PRO A 237 38.73 -40.72 -10.15
N ASN A 238 38.38 -39.63 -10.81
CA ASN A 238 39.18 -38.41 -10.85
C ASN A 238 38.47 -37.27 -10.09
N VAL A 239 39.20 -36.18 -9.84
CA VAL A 239 38.67 -34.95 -9.20
C VAL A 239 37.29 -34.59 -9.75
N TYR A 240 37.15 -34.49 -11.08
CA TYR A 240 35.90 -34.14 -11.77
C TYR A 240 34.71 -35.05 -11.43
N SER A 241 34.93 -36.36 -11.30
CA SER A 241 33.86 -37.33 -10.97
C SER A 241 33.41 -37.19 -9.52
N TYR A 242 34.33 -36.92 -8.59
CA TYR A 242 34.01 -36.57 -7.22
C TYR A 242 33.32 -35.20 -7.10
N THR A 243 33.77 -34.17 -7.84
CA THR A 243 33.13 -32.84 -7.87
C THR A 243 31.67 -32.92 -8.33
N ILE A 244 31.35 -33.80 -9.30
CA ILE A 244 29.96 -34.03 -9.73
C ILE A 244 29.15 -34.68 -8.60
N CYS A 245 29.66 -35.73 -7.94
CA CYS A 245 28.94 -36.36 -6.83
C CYS A 245 28.65 -35.39 -5.68
N ILE A 246 29.67 -34.62 -5.26
CA ILE A 246 29.53 -33.59 -4.23
C ILE A 246 28.46 -32.57 -4.63
N ARG A 247 28.47 -32.10 -5.89
CA ARG A 247 27.47 -31.17 -6.43
C ARG A 247 26.05 -31.69 -6.33
N VAL A 248 25.82 -32.94 -6.74
CA VAL A 248 24.47 -33.53 -6.80
C VAL A 248 23.96 -33.87 -5.40
N LEU A 249 24.81 -34.42 -4.53
CA LEU A 249 24.47 -34.68 -3.13
C LEU A 249 24.13 -33.39 -2.38
N GLY A 250 24.89 -32.31 -2.61
CA GLY A 250 24.61 -31.00 -2.06
C GLY A 250 23.28 -30.40 -2.53
N GLN A 251 22.98 -30.47 -3.83
CA GLN A 251 21.71 -30.02 -4.39
C GLN A 251 20.49 -30.86 -3.91
N ALA A 252 20.73 -32.08 -3.44
CA ALA A 252 19.74 -32.94 -2.80
C ALA A 252 19.68 -32.78 -1.26
N GLY A 253 20.44 -31.83 -0.67
CA GLY A 253 20.48 -31.57 0.78
C GLY A 253 21.24 -32.61 1.61
N ARG A 254 21.90 -33.59 0.99
CA ARG A 254 22.59 -34.71 1.66
C ARG A 254 24.04 -34.36 2.03
N LEU A 255 24.20 -33.35 2.88
CA LEU A 255 25.49 -32.72 3.20
C LEU A 255 26.50 -33.68 3.85
N GLU A 256 26.08 -34.50 4.82
CA GLU A 256 26.97 -35.47 5.48
C GLU A 256 27.52 -36.51 4.50
N GLU A 257 26.76 -36.84 3.46
CA GLU A 257 27.21 -37.74 2.40
C GLU A 257 28.21 -37.05 1.46
N ALA A 258 28.00 -35.77 1.16
CA ALA A 258 28.95 -34.96 0.40
C ALA A 258 30.29 -34.83 1.14
N TYR A 259 30.28 -34.62 2.47
CA TYR A 259 31.49 -34.64 3.29
C TYR A 259 32.18 -36.01 3.36
N ARG A 260 31.40 -37.11 3.38
CA ARG A 260 31.95 -38.47 3.31
C ARG A 260 32.68 -38.70 1.98
N ILE A 261 32.10 -38.26 0.86
CA ILE A 261 32.71 -38.36 -0.47
C ILE A 261 33.94 -37.43 -0.59
N LEU A 262 33.91 -36.24 0.00
CA LEU A 262 35.08 -35.34 0.05
C LEU A 262 36.26 -35.97 0.82
N ARG A 263 36.00 -36.56 1.99
CA ARG A 263 37.04 -37.24 2.77
C ARG A 263 37.63 -38.43 2.02
N LYS A 264 36.77 -39.24 1.38
CA LYS A 264 37.19 -40.37 0.54
C LYS A 264 38.05 -39.92 -0.66
N MET A 265 37.73 -38.78 -1.25
CA MET A 265 38.52 -38.16 -2.31
C MET A 265 39.93 -37.76 -1.81
N GLU A 266 40.04 -37.23 -0.59
CA GLU A 266 41.34 -36.94 0.05
C GLU A 266 42.13 -38.21 0.41
N GLU A 267 41.46 -39.25 0.92
CA GLU A 267 42.05 -40.56 1.27
C GLU A 267 42.62 -41.28 0.03
N GLU A 268 41.94 -41.20 -1.12
CA GLU A 268 42.41 -41.69 -2.43
C GLU A 268 43.51 -40.79 -3.07
N GLY A 269 44.00 -39.77 -2.35
CA GLY A 269 45.09 -38.88 -2.79
C GLY A 269 44.69 -37.80 -3.80
N CYS A 270 43.40 -37.64 -4.09
CA CYS A 270 42.88 -36.60 -4.96
C CYS A 270 42.62 -35.32 -4.14
N LYS A 271 43.58 -34.39 -4.08
CA LYS A 271 43.37 -33.11 -3.40
C LYS A 271 42.21 -32.31 -4.04
N PRO A 272 41.31 -31.69 -3.25
CA PRO A 272 40.31 -30.76 -3.77
C PRO A 272 40.98 -29.63 -4.57
N ASP A 273 40.44 -29.35 -5.75
CA ASP A 273 40.82 -28.18 -6.56
C ASP A 273 39.92 -26.98 -6.22
N VAL A 274 40.26 -25.81 -6.77
CA VAL A 274 39.48 -24.58 -6.58
C VAL A 274 38.00 -24.82 -6.94
N VAL A 275 37.72 -25.52 -8.06
CA VAL A 275 36.36 -25.81 -8.50
C VAL A 275 35.58 -26.66 -7.49
N THR A 276 36.22 -27.67 -6.89
CA THR A 276 35.61 -28.51 -5.85
C THR A 276 35.31 -27.71 -4.59
N ASN A 277 36.23 -26.83 -4.16
CA ASN A 277 36.03 -25.94 -3.02
C ASN A 277 34.92 -24.90 -3.29
N THR A 278 34.86 -24.26 -4.47
CA THR A 278 33.77 -23.34 -4.86
C THR A 278 32.41 -24.04 -4.87
N VAL A 279 32.33 -25.27 -5.39
CA VAL A 279 31.10 -26.08 -5.39
C VAL A 279 30.65 -26.41 -3.98
N LEU A 280 31.59 -26.80 -3.09
CA LEU A 280 31.28 -27.08 -1.69
C LEU A 280 30.81 -25.83 -0.95
N ILE A 281 31.45 -24.68 -1.17
CA ILE A 281 31.05 -23.38 -0.63
C ILE A 281 29.61 -23.02 -1.06
N GLN A 282 29.29 -23.12 -2.35
CA GLN A 282 27.93 -22.87 -2.86
C GLN A 282 26.89 -23.75 -2.16
N ILE A 283 27.16 -25.06 -2.04
CA ILE A 283 26.28 -26.03 -1.37
C ILE A 283 26.05 -25.68 0.10
N LEU A 284 27.12 -25.34 0.84
CA LEU A 284 27.03 -25.00 2.26
C LEU A 284 26.28 -23.70 2.48
N CYS A 285 26.47 -22.71 1.60
CA CYS A 285 25.70 -21.47 1.60
C CYS A 285 24.21 -21.71 1.27
N ASP A 286 23.89 -22.53 0.27
CA ASP A 286 22.50 -22.85 -0.10
C ASP A 286 21.78 -23.67 0.99
N ALA A 287 22.54 -24.41 1.81
CA ALA A 287 22.06 -25.11 2.99
C ALA A 287 22.06 -24.28 4.29
N GLY A 288 22.40 -22.98 4.23
CA GLY A 288 22.45 -22.09 5.40
C GLY A 288 23.62 -22.33 6.37
N ARG A 289 24.53 -23.28 6.09
CA ARG A 289 25.73 -23.59 6.90
C ARG A 289 26.89 -22.65 6.58
N LEU A 290 26.66 -21.35 6.76
CA LEU A 290 27.58 -20.29 6.36
C LEU A 290 28.94 -20.34 7.10
N ALA A 291 28.97 -20.79 8.35
CA ALA A 291 30.22 -20.94 9.11
C ALA A 291 31.16 -21.97 8.46
N ASP A 292 30.65 -23.16 8.13
CA ASP A 292 31.42 -24.21 7.46
C ASP A 292 31.91 -23.77 6.07
N ALA A 293 31.11 -22.98 5.35
CA ALA A 293 31.50 -22.40 4.06
C ALA A 293 32.72 -21.47 4.17
N LYS A 294 32.78 -20.65 5.23
CA LYS A 294 33.94 -19.77 5.51
C LYS A 294 35.19 -20.58 5.89
N ASP A 295 35.02 -21.64 6.68
CA ASP A 295 36.13 -22.52 7.03
C ASP A 295 36.75 -23.17 5.78
N VAL A 296 35.93 -23.61 4.83
CA VAL A 296 36.40 -24.12 3.52
C VAL A 296 37.11 -23.01 2.73
N PHE A 297 36.57 -21.79 2.70
CA PHE A 297 37.19 -20.65 2.02
C PHE A 297 38.58 -20.29 2.58
N TRP A 298 38.71 -20.20 3.91
CA TRP A 298 40.00 -19.90 4.56
C TRP A 298 40.99 -21.06 4.43
N LYS A 299 40.54 -22.32 4.49
CA LYS A 299 41.37 -23.50 4.19
C LYS A 299 41.89 -23.48 2.75
N MET A 300 41.07 -23.08 1.78
CA MET A 300 41.50 -22.91 0.39
C MET A 300 42.59 -21.82 0.29
N LYS A 301 42.35 -20.63 0.88
CA LYS A 301 43.31 -19.52 0.86
C LYS A 301 44.63 -19.82 1.60
N ALA A 302 44.61 -20.68 2.60
CA ALA A 302 45.80 -21.16 3.31
C ALA A 302 46.61 -22.25 2.55
N SER A 303 46.03 -22.86 1.49
CA SER A 303 46.60 -24.02 0.80
C SER A 303 47.29 -23.68 -0.55
N ASP A 304 47.82 -22.45 -0.69
CA ASP A 304 48.33 -21.86 -1.94
C ASP A 304 47.33 -21.82 -3.13
N GLN A 305 46.07 -22.22 -2.92
CA GLN A 305 45.01 -22.15 -3.91
C GLN A 305 44.37 -20.75 -3.88
N LYS A 306 44.68 -19.93 -4.89
CA LYS A 306 44.02 -18.63 -5.05
C LYS A 306 42.52 -18.83 -5.30
N PRO A 307 41.62 -18.27 -4.46
CA PRO A 307 40.19 -18.33 -4.71
C PRO A 307 39.87 -17.68 -6.05
N ASP A 308 38.97 -18.28 -6.82
CA ASP A 308 38.51 -17.65 -8.03
C ASP A 308 37.49 -16.54 -7.75
N ARG A 309 37.25 -15.71 -8.76
CA ARG A 309 36.31 -14.59 -8.67
C ARG A 309 34.87 -15.06 -8.39
N VAL A 310 34.49 -16.26 -8.83
CA VAL A 310 33.14 -16.80 -8.62
C VAL A 310 32.92 -17.15 -7.15
N THR A 311 33.93 -17.73 -6.47
CA THR A 311 33.90 -18.01 -5.03
C THR A 311 33.67 -16.74 -4.23
N TYR A 312 34.40 -15.66 -4.54
CA TYR A 312 34.24 -14.37 -3.89
C TYR A 312 32.83 -13.78 -4.06
N ILE A 313 32.27 -13.81 -5.27
CA ILE A 313 30.92 -13.29 -5.55
C ILE A 313 29.86 -14.14 -4.83
N THR A 314 29.97 -15.47 -4.90
CA THR A 314 29.06 -16.44 -4.23
C THR A 314 29.00 -16.19 -2.73
N LEU A 315 30.18 -15.99 -2.10
CA LEU A 315 30.26 -15.73 -0.66
C LEU A 315 29.72 -14.35 -0.29
N LEU A 316 29.95 -13.30 -1.09
CA LEU A 316 29.39 -11.97 -0.83
C LEU A 316 27.85 -11.99 -0.89
N ASP A 317 27.29 -12.56 -1.96
CA ASP A 317 25.84 -12.73 -2.17
C ASP A 317 25.20 -13.45 -0.96
N LYS A 318 25.75 -14.62 -0.59
CA LYS A 318 25.22 -15.45 0.50
C LYS A 318 25.56 -14.95 1.91
N CYS A 319 26.59 -14.15 2.12
CA CYS A 319 26.78 -13.42 3.38
C CYS A 319 25.80 -12.24 3.49
N GLY A 320 25.44 -11.61 2.36
CA GLY A 320 24.39 -10.60 2.25
C GLY A 320 23.03 -11.13 2.68
N ASP A 321 22.57 -12.21 2.06
CA ASP A 321 21.29 -12.88 2.39
C ASP A 321 21.16 -13.25 3.88
N ASN A 322 22.27 -13.65 4.51
CA ASN A 322 22.31 -14.08 5.92
C ASN A 322 22.56 -12.91 6.91
N GLY A 323 22.73 -11.67 6.45
CA GLY A 323 22.92 -10.49 7.31
C GLY A 323 24.27 -10.41 8.05
N ASP A 324 25.29 -11.16 7.62
CA ASP A 324 26.59 -11.21 8.34
C ASP A 324 27.50 -10.03 7.99
N SER A 325 27.40 -8.99 8.81
CA SER A 325 28.04 -7.70 8.56
C SER A 325 29.56 -7.69 8.59
N ARG A 326 30.19 -8.55 9.42
CA ARG A 326 31.66 -8.61 9.52
C ARG A 326 32.25 -9.37 8.35
N SER A 327 31.61 -10.48 7.99
CA SER A 327 32.11 -11.37 6.94
C SER A 327 32.07 -10.72 5.56
N VAL A 328 31.03 -9.91 5.26
CA VAL A 328 30.98 -9.13 4.01
C VAL A 328 32.19 -8.18 3.90
N SER A 329 32.55 -7.46 4.98
CA SER A 329 33.74 -6.59 4.99
C SER A 329 35.05 -7.38 4.85
N GLU A 330 35.19 -8.51 5.55
CA GLU A 330 36.40 -9.37 5.49
C GLU A 330 36.61 -9.96 4.09
N ILE A 331 35.55 -10.51 3.49
CA ILE A 331 35.58 -11.09 2.15
C ILE A 331 35.83 -10.01 1.08
N TRP A 332 35.26 -8.81 1.23
CA TRP A 332 35.52 -7.67 0.34
C TRP A 332 36.97 -7.17 0.42
N ASN A 333 37.54 -7.10 1.63
CA ASN A 333 38.94 -6.73 1.82
C ASN A 333 39.90 -7.81 1.28
N ALA A 334 39.55 -9.10 1.43
CA ALA A 334 40.29 -10.20 0.83
C ALA A 334 40.24 -10.18 -0.71
N LEU A 335 39.09 -9.83 -1.30
CA LEU A 335 38.90 -9.64 -2.75
C LEU A 335 39.79 -8.49 -3.28
N LYS A 336 39.83 -7.37 -2.55
CA LYS A 336 40.70 -6.23 -2.86
C LYS A 336 42.19 -6.59 -2.79
N ALA A 337 42.60 -7.33 -1.75
CA ALA A 337 43.99 -7.77 -1.57
C ALA A 337 44.45 -8.74 -2.67
N ASP A 338 43.57 -9.59 -3.17
CA ASP A 338 43.88 -10.56 -4.24
C ASP A 338 43.83 -9.93 -5.66
N GLY A 339 43.44 -8.66 -5.79
CA GLY A 339 43.46 -7.90 -7.05
C GLY A 339 42.25 -8.13 -7.96
N TYR A 340 41.10 -8.59 -7.44
CA TYR A 340 39.89 -8.85 -8.25
C TYR A 340 38.94 -7.64 -8.38
N ASN A 341 39.42 -6.43 -8.07
CA ASN A 341 38.64 -5.19 -7.96
C ASN A 341 38.56 -4.35 -9.24
N ASP A 342 38.74 -4.96 -10.43
CA ASP A 342 38.70 -4.27 -11.73
C ASP A 342 37.35 -4.42 -12.48
N ASN A 343 36.30 -4.97 -11.85
CA ASN A 343 35.11 -5.40 -12.58
C ASN A 343 33.77 -5.10 -11.87
N VAL A 344 32.85 -4.51 -12.65
CA VAL A 344 31.47 -4.12 -12.28
C VAL A 344 30.74 -5.15 -11.43
N VAL A 345 30.77 -6.44 -11.79
CA VAL A 345 29.97 -7.47 -11.08
C VAL A 345 30.51 -7.74 -9.66
N ALA A 346 31.80 -7.51 -9.41
CA ALA A 346 32.38 -7.66 -8.07
C ALA A 346 31.98 -6.49 -7.16
N TYR A 347 32.10 -5.25 -7.67
CA TYR A 347 31.57 -4.07 -6.97
C TYR A 347 30.07 -4.19 -6.71
N THR A 348 29.30 -4.66 -7.69
CA THR A 348 27.84 -4.72 -7.54
C THR A 348 27.40 -5.78 -6.54
N ALA A 349 28.05 -6.96 -6.52
CA ALA A 349 27.80 -7.97 -5.49
C ALA A 349 28.16 -7.47 -4.07
N ALA A 350 29.25 -6.70 -3.94
CA ALA A 350 29.63 -6.09 -2.66
C ALA A 350 28.64 -5.00 -2.21
N VAL A 351 28.20 -4.12 -3.13
CA VAL A 351 27.16 -3.11 -2.86
C VAL A 351 25.85 -3.78 -2.44
N ASP A 352 25.40 -4.81 -3.17
CA ASP A 352 24.15 -5.51 -2.86
C ASP A 352 24.23 -6.21 -1.48
N ALA A 353 25.32 -6.93 -1.21
CA ALA A 353 25.54 -7.58 0.09
C ALA A 353 25.57 -6.58 1.27
N LEU A 354 26.26 -5.44 1.12
CA LEU A 354 26.28 -4.38 2.14
C LEU A 354 24.89 -3.73 2.31
N CYS A 355 24.12 -3.58 1.23
CA CYS A 355 22.73 -3.10 1.28
C CYS A 355 21.76 -4.11 1.91
N GLN A 356 21.95 -5.42 1.72
CA GLN A 356 21.17 -6.48 2.40
C GLN A 356 21.42 -6.48 3.91
N VAL A 357 22.69 -6.33 4.31
CA VAL A 357 23.14 -6.20 5.71
C VAL A 357 22.69 -4.88 6.37
N GLY A 358 22.32 -3.86 5.60
CA GLY A 358 21.92 -2.55 6.11
C GLY A 358 23.06 -1.55 6.34
N ARG A 359 24.31 -1.87 5.96
CA ARG A 359 25.48 -0.96 6.02
C ARG A 359 25.54 -0.10 4.75
N VAL A 360 24.51 0.72 4.55
CA VAL A 360 24.30 1.47 3.29
C VAL A 360 25.35 2.58 3.08
N ASP A 361 25.92 3.14 4.15
CA ASP A 361 27.00 4.14 4.05
C ASP A 361 28.25 3.56 3.37
N GLU A 362 28.73 2.39 3.84
CA GLU A 362 29.84 1.68 3.18
C GLU A 362 29.49 1.17 1.79
N ALA A 363 28.22 0.82 1.54
CA ALA A 363 27.76 0.50 0.19
C ALA A 363 27.88 1.71 -0.75
N SER A 364 27.64 2.92 -0.23
CA SER A 364 27.86 4.18 -0.97
C SER A 364 29.34 4.43 -1.22
N ASP A 365 30.20 4.26 -0.20
CA ASP A 365 31.66 4.42 -0.36
C ASP A 365 32.22 3.47 -1.42
N VAL A 366 31.78 2.21 -1.43
CA VAL A 366 32.16 1.20 -2.43
C VAL A 366 31.63 1.56 -3.83
N PHE A 367 30.45 2.15 -3.93
CA PHE A 367 29.87 2.63 -5.18
C PHE A 367 30.57 3.89 -5.72
N ASP A 368 31.05 4.77 -4.86
CA ASP A 368 31.80 5.96 -5.26
C ASP A 368 33.28 5.62 -5.56
N GLU A 369 33.89 4.64 -4.88
CA GLU A 369 35.19 4.05 -5.28
C GLU A 369 35.11 3.49 -6.72
N MET A 370 34.02 2.81 -7.06
CA MET A 370 33.77 2.29 -8.41
C MET A 370 33.77 3.40 -9.47
N LYS A 371 33.09 4.53 -9.19
CA LYS A 371 33.09 5.71 -10.08
C LYS A 371 34.47 6.35 -10.20
N GLN A 372 35.18 6.52 -9.07
CA GLN A 372 36.51 7.15 -9.04
C GLN A 372 37.54 6.37 -9.86
N LYS A 373 37.43 5.03 -9.92
CA LYS A 373 38.25 4.17 -10.80
C LYS A 373 37.83 4.20 -12.28
N GLY A 374 36.82 4.99 -12.66
CA GLY A 374 36.31 5.08 -14.04
C GLY A 374 35.49 3.85 -14.47
N ILE A 375 35.08 2.98 -13.54
CA ILE A 375 34.26 1.82 -13.85
C ILE A 375 32.80 2.29 -13.92
N VAL A 376 32.23 2.37 -15.13
CA VAL A 376 30.86 2.85 -15.35
C VAL A 376 29.85 1.97 -14.59
N PRO A 377 29.07 2.52 -13.63
CA PRO A 377 28.07 1.74 -12.91
C PRO A 377 26.94 1.28 -13.82
N GLN A 378 26.57 0.01 -13.69
CA GLN A 378 25.45 -0.55 -14.43
C GLN A 378 24.13 -0.23 -13.73
N GLN A 379 23.03 -0.41 -14.46
CA GLN A 379 21.67 -0.23 -13.94
C GLN A 379 21.39 -1.07 -12.69
N TYR A 380 21.92 -2.29 -12.63
CA TYR A 380 21.79 -3.15 -11.45
C TYR A 380 22.50 -2.54 -10.23
N SER A 381 23.70 -1.97 -10.41
CA SER A 381 24.48 -1.29 -9.36
C SER A 381 23.73 -0.11 -8.73
N TYR A 382 23.07 0.72 -9.57
CA TYR A 382 22.18 1.78 -9.07
C TYR A 382 20.95 1.22 -8.35
N ASN A 383 20.31 0.18 -8.90
CA ASN A 383 19.10 -0.42 -8.32
C ASN A 383 19.36 -1.08 -6.95
N SER A 384 20.46 -1.80 -6.77
CA SER A 384 20.86 -2.38 -5.48
C SER A 384 21.08 -1.30 -4.41
N LEU A 385 21.82 -0.24 -4.74
CA LEU A 385 22.10 0.85 -3.80
C LEU A 385 20.83 1.67 -3.46
N ILE A 386 19.98 1.96 -4.46
CA ILE A 386 18.67 2.58 -4.24
C ILE A 386 17.80 1.69 -3.35
N SER A 387 17.78 0.37 -3.58
CA SER A 387 17.05 -0.57 -2.71
C SER A 387 17.62 -0.59 -1.29
N GLY A 388 18.92 -0.43 -1.10
CA GLY A 388 19.56 -0.31 0.22
C GLY A 388 19.11 0.95 0.96
N PHE A 389 19.21 2.12 0.32
CA PHE A 389 18.78 3.38 0.92
C PHE A 389 17.27 3.40 1.25
N LEU A 390 16.43 2.79 0.40
CA LEU A 390 14.99 2.65 0.66
C LEU A 390 14.69 1.63 1.78
N LYS A 391 15.45 0.53 1.92
CA LYS A 391 15.33 -0.40 3.05
C LYS A 391 15.72 0.25 4.39
N ALA A 392 16.63 1.23 4.37
CA ALA A 392 17.11 1.97 5.54
C ALA A 392 16.38 3.31 5.78
N ASP A 393 15.21 3.53 5.18
CA ASP A 393 14.39 4.75 5.27
C ASP A 393 15.10 6.09 4.90
N ARG A 394 16.25 6.03 4.23
CA ARG A 394 17.02 7.21 3.80
C ARG A 394 16.58 7.70 2.43
N PHE A 395 15.31 8.09 2.34
CA PHE A 395 14.64 8.47 1.09
C PHE A 395 15.36 9.53 0.26
N ASN A 396 15.86 10.62 0.88
CA ASN A 396 16.50 11.72 0.14
C ASN A 396 17.72 11.28 -0.68
N ARG A 397 18.60 10.44 -0.08
CA ARG A 397 19.77 9.88 -0.78
C ARG A 397 19.38 8.93 -1.92
N ALA A 398 18.32 8.14 -1.73
CA ALA A 398 17.78 7.31 -2.81
C ALA A 398 17.26 8.15 -3.99
N LEU A 399 16.61 9.28 -3.70
CA LEU A 399 16.10 10.19 -4.73
C LEU A 399 17.23 10.96 -5.46
N GLU A 400 18.25 11.40 -4.73
CA GLU A 400 19.49 11.97 -5.31
C GLU A 400 20.14 11.00 -6.30
N LEU A 401 20.32 9.74 -5.90
CA LEU A 401 20.88 8.69 -6.77
C LEU A 401 19.99 8.38 -7.97
N PHE A 402 18.68 8.38 -7.81
CA PHE A 402 17.75 8.23 -8.93
C PHE A 402 17.85 9.40 -9.92
N ASN A 403 17.93 10.64 -9.43
CA ASN A 403 18.08 11.81 -10.28
C ASN A 403 19.44 11.80 -11.01
N HIS A 404 20.52 11.43 -10.31
CA HIS A 404 21.84 11.24 -10.91
C HIS A 404 21.84 10.13 -11.98
N MET A 405 21.16 9.01 -11.74
CA MET A 405 20.96 7.95 -12.74
C MET A 405 20.22 8.47 -13.98
N ASN A 406 19.21 9.32 -13.77
CA ASN A 406 18.35 9.87 -14.82
C ASN A 406 19.03 11.01 -15.64
N ILE A 407 20.13 11.59 -15.16
CA ILE A 407 20.90 12.67 -15.84
C ILE A 407 22.24 12.18 -16.40
N HIS A 408 22.97 11.35 -15.65
CA HIS A 408 24.36 10.94 -15.97
C HIS A 408 24.55 9.42 -16.08
N GLY A 409 23.51 8.61 -15.81
CA GLY A 409 23.58 7.16 -15.74
C GLY A 409 22.76 6.44 -16.82
N PRO A 410 22.63 5.10 -16.71
CA PRO A 410 21.76 4.32 -17.58
C PRO A 410 20.28 4.65 -17.32
N THR A 411 19.44 4.57 -18.35
CA THR A 411 18.01 4.89 -18.26
C THR A 411 17.29 4.00 -17.24
N PRO A 412 16.48 4.56 -16.31
CA PRO A 412 15.68 3.76 -15.37
C PRO A 412 14.75 2.76 -16.06
N ASN A 413 14.65 1.55 -15.51
CA ASN A 413 13.74 0.51 -15.99
C ASN A 413 12.52 0.42 -15.07
N GLY A 414 11.56 -0.45 -15.43
CA GLY A 414 10.37 -0.70 -14.60
C GLY A 414 10.73 -1.06 -13.16
N TYR A 415 11.74 -1.93 -12.97
CA TYR A 415 12.21 -2.31 -11.64
C TYR A 415 12.70 -1.11 -10.79
N THR A 416 13.45 -0.17 -11.37
CA THR A 416 13.86 1.07 -10.68
C THR A 416 12.64 1.84 -10.17
N HIS A 417 11.55 1.92 -10.95
CA HIS A 417 10.31 2.57 -10.53
C HIS A 417 9.56 1.75 -9.46
N VAL A 418 9.51 0.42 -9.60
CA VAL A 418 8.88 -0.50 -8.64
C VAL A 418 9.52 -0.43 -7.25
N LEU A 419 10.84 -0.25 -7.14
CA LEU A 419 11.53 -0.07 -5.85
C LEU A 419 10.92 1.11 -5.04
N PHE A 420 10.74 2.27 -5.68
CA PHE A 420 10.11 3.44 -5.05
C PHE A 420 8.62 3.22 -4.76
N ILE A 421 7.88 2.56 -5.66
CA ILE A 421 6.45 2.25 -5.46
C ILE A 421 6.27 1.33 -4.24
N ASN A 422 7.09 0.29 -4.12
CA ASN A 422 7.06 -0.66 -3.00
C ASN A 422 7.44 0.04 -1.68
N TYR A 423 8.44 0.92 -1.69
CA TYR A 423 8.76 1.78 -0.56
C TYR A 423 7.55 2.61 -0.10
N TYR A 424 6.98 3.44 -0.99
CA TYR A 424 5.81 4.25 -0.65
C TYR A 424 4.59 3.41 -0.22
N GLY A 425 4.41 2.22 -0.80
CA GLY A 425 3.37 1.26 -0.40
C GLY A 425 3.56 0.74 1.03
N LYS A 426 4.80 0.43 1.43
CA LYS A 426 5.14 0.04 2.81
C LYS A 426 4.99 1.20 3.78
N SER A 427 5.54 2.37 3.47
CA SER A 427 5.43 3.59 4.30
C SER A 427 4.00 4.12 4.42
N GLY A 428 3.07 3.67 3.57
CA GLY A 428 1.65 4.06 3.60
C GLY A 428 1.31 5.30 2.76
N GLU A 429 2.30 5.90 2.10
CA GLU A 429 2.16 7.08 1.22
C GLU A 429 1.57 6.72 -0.15
N SER A 430 0.41 6.06 -0.14
CA SER A 430 -0.27 5.50 -1.32
C SER A 430 -0.47 6.47 -2.50
N LEU A 431 -0.63 7.77 -2.24
CA LEU A 431 -0.73 8.79 -3.28
C LEU A 431 0.60 9.04 -4.01
N LYS A 432 1.75 8.98 -3.31
CA LYS A 432 3.07 9.11 -3.95
C LYS A 432 3.44 7.85 -4.73
N ALA A 433 3.06 6.67 -4.22
CA ALA A 433 3.16 5.41 -4.95
C ALA A 433 2.44 5.48 -6.30
N LEU A 434 1.19 5.96 -6.31
CA LEU A 434 0.41 6.14 -7.54
C LEU A 434 1.02 7.18 -8.49
N LYS A 435 1.42 8.36 -8.00
CA LYS A 435 2.13 9.36 -8.83
C LYS A 435 3.39 8.78 -9.50
N ARG A 436 4.12 7.89 -8.81
CA ARG A 436 5.32 7.22 -9.34
C ARG A 436 5.01 6.15 -10.40
N TYR A 437 3.84 5.51 -10.31
CA TYR A 437 3.30 4.59 -11.30
C TYR A 437 2.80 5.32 -12.56
N GLU A 438 2.10 6.45 -12.40
CA GLU A 438 1.75 7.33 -13.53
C GLU A 438 2.99 7.84 -14.27
N LEU A 439 4.04 8.23 -13.53
CA LEU A 439 5.32 8.65 -14.10
C LEU A 439 6.09 7.50 -14.80
N MET A 440 5.84 6.25 -14.44
CA MET A 440 6.37 5.10 -15.17
C MET A 440 5.64 4.92 -16.51
N LYS A 441 4.30 5.04 -16.50
CA LYS A 441 3.45 5.02 -17.70
C LYS A 441 3.77 6.17 -18.67
N SER A 442 3.93 7.40 -18.19
CA SER A 442 4.21 8.58 -19.04
C SER A 442 5.59 8.54 -19.71
N LYS A 443 6.53 7.75 -19.16
CA LYS A 443 7.82 7.44 -19.80
C LYS A 443 7.75 6.31 -20.83
N GLY A 444 6.58 5.75 -21.11
CA GLY A 444 6.38 4.65 -22.05
C GLY A 444 6.84 3.29 -21.54
N ILE A 445 7.08 3.13 -20.23
CA ILE A 445 7.45 1.85 -19.63
C ILE A 445 6.16 1.10 -19.28
N ILE A 446 5.91 -0.03 -19.95
CA ILE A 446 4.74 -0.88 -19.69
C ILE A 446 4.83 -1.43 -18.26
N PRO A 447 3.82 -1.20 -17.39
CA PRO A 447 3.78 -1.81 -16.07
C PRO A 447 3.63 -3.32 -16.12
N ASP A 448 4.32 -4.03 -15.22
CA ASP A 448 4.09 -5.45 -14.97
C ASP A 448 3.10 -5.66 -13.80
N VAL A 449 2.71 -6.93 -13.59
CA VAL A 449 1.84 -7.32 -12.46
C VAL A 449 2.43 -6.86 -11.12
N VAL A 450 3.75 -6.89 -10.98
CA VAL A 450 4.47 -6.52 -9.75
C VAL A 450 4.33 -5.02 -9.45
N ALA A 451 4.47 -4.15 -10.45
CA ALA A 451 4.22 -2.72 -10.32
C ALA A 451 2.77 -2.42 -9.92
N GLY A 452 1.81 -3.09 -10.57
CA GLY A 452 0.39 -2.99 -10.21
C GLY A 452 0.11 -3.42 -8.78
N ASN A 453 0.56 -4.62 -8.40
CA ASN A 453 0.39 -5.18 -7.05
C ASN A 453 1.05 -4.31 -5.96
N ALA A 454 2.19 -3.69 -6.23
CA ALA A 454 2.84 -2.78 -5.28
C ALA A 454 2.03 -1.48 -5.04
N VAL A 455 1.41 -0.90 -6.07
CA VAL A 455 0.48 0.24 -5.92
C VAL A 455 -0.79 -0.20 -5.18
N LEU A 456 -1.38 -1.33 -5.58
CA LEU A 456 -2.59 -1.89 -4.97
C LEU A 456 -2.38 -2.22 -3.49
N TYR A 457 -1.21 -2.73 -3.09
CA TYR A 457 -0.86 -2.93 -1.68
C TYR A 457 -0.90 -1.62 -0.88
N GLY A 458 -0.32 -0.54 -1.42
CA GLY A 458 -0.36 0.78 -0.81
C GLY A 458 -1.79 1.34 -0.68
N LEU A 459 -2.59 1.21 -1.74
CA LEU A 459 -3.99 1.65 -1.77
C LEU A 459 -4.91 0.78 -0.87
N ALA A 460 -4.61 -0.51 -0.74
CA ALA A 460 -5.28 -1.41 0.20
C ALA A 460 -4.92 -1.10 1.67
N LYS A 461 -3.68 -0.68 1.94
CA LYS A 461 -3.27 -0.21 3.28
C LYS A 461 -4.00 1.09 3.66
N SER A 462 -4.27 1.99 2.69
CA SER A 462 -4.96 3.27 2.92
C SER A 462 -6.48 3.26 2.68
N GLY A 463 -7.07 2.15 2.21
CA GLY A 463 -8.53 2.02 1.99
C GLY A 463 -9.08 2.80 0.79
N ARG A 464 -8.24 3.28 -0.14
CA ARG A 464 -8.65 4.16 -1.25
C ARG A 464 -9.23 3.37 -2.46
N LEU A 465 -10.38 2.73 -2.24
CA LEU A 465 -11.03 1.82 -3.21
C LEU A 465 -11.22 2.42 -4.61
N GLY A 466 -11.69 3.66 -4.73
CA GLY A 466 -11.93 4.30 -6.04
C GLY A 466 -10.66 4.58 -6.87
N MET A 467 -9.47 4.54 -6.26
CA MET A 467 -8.19 4.59 -6.98
C MET A 467 -7.67 3.18 -7.27
N ALA A 468 -7.86 2.22 -6.34
CA ALA A 468 -7.50 0.83 -6.53
C ALA A 468 -8.26 0.19 -7.71
N LYS A 469 -9.56 0.46 -7.83
CA LYS A 469 -10.39 0.04 -8.98
C LYS A 469 -9.84 0.51 -10.32
N ARG A 470 -9.35 1.76 -10.41
CA ARG A 470 -8.77 2.29 -11.65
C ARG A 470 -7.53 1.50 -12.06
N VAL A 471 -6.57 1.33 -11.15
CA VAL A 471 -5.36 0.53 -11.40
C VAL A 471 -5.72 -0.92 -11.76
N PHE A 472 -6.71 -1.53 -11.10
CA PHE A 472 -7.15 -2.89 -11.39
C PHE A 472 -7.79 -3.06 -12.78
N HIS A 473 -8.68 -2.14 -13.17
CA HIS A 473 -9.26 -2.14 -14.52
C HIS A 473 -8.23 -1.79 -15.60
N GLU A 474 -7.26 -0.91 -15.30
CA GLU A 474 -6.13 -0.61 -16.19
C GLU A 474 -5.27 -1.84 -16.47
N LEU A 475 -4.90 -2.62 -15.45
CA LEU A 475 -4.16 -3.88 -15.62
C LEU A 475 -4.90 -4.84 -16.56
N LYS A 476 -6.22 -5.00 -16.36
CA LYS A 476 -7.08 -5.82 -17.23
C LYS A 476 -7.16 -5.27 -18.67
N ALA A 477 -7.31 -3.96 -18.83
CA ALA A 477 -7.37 -3.31 -20.14
C ALA A 477 -6.05 -3.42 -20.93
N MET A 478 -4.91 -3.51 -20.24
CA MET A 478 -3.59 -3.78 -20.83
C MET A 478 -3.39 -5.26 -21.24
N GLY A 479 -4.38 -6.14 -21.03
CA GLY A 479 -4.30 -7.57 -21.34
C GLY A 479 -3.45 -8.36 -20.34
N ILE A 480 -3.14 -7.77 -19.18
CA ILE A 480 -2.38 -8.43 -18.12
C ILE A 480 -3.37 -9.20 -17.24
N SER A 481 -3.25 -10.53 -17.22
CA SER A 481 -4.05 -11.38 -16.33
C SER A 481 -3.69 -11.09 -14.86
N PRO A 482 -4.63 -10.62 -14.01
CA PRO A 482 -4.37 -10.44 -12.59
C PRO A 482 -4.00 -11.76 -11.93
N ASP A 483 -3.09 -11.72 -10.96
CA ASP A 483 -2.74 -12.89 -10.17
C ASP A 483 -3.57 -12.96 -8.87
N ASN A 484 -3.39 -14.04 -8.11
CA ASN A 484 -4.04 -14.23 -6.80
C ASN A 484 -3.80 -13.01 -5.89
N ILE A 485 -2.56 -12.50 -5.86
CA ILE A 485 -2.16 -11.34 -5.04
C ILE A 485 -2.94 -10.08 -5.46
N THR A 486 -3.16 -9.86 -6.77
CA THR A 486 -3.95 -8.73 -7.27
C THR A 486 -5.39 -8.78 -6.72
N TYR A 487 -6.04 -9.94 -6.79
CA TYR A 487 -7.40 -10.14 -6.25
C TYR A 487 -7.43 -10.00 -4.72
N THR A 488 -6.49 -10.62 -3.99
CA THR A 488 -6.40 -10.51 -2.52
C THR A 488 -6.17 -9.06 -2.07
N MET A 489 -5.35 -8.27 -2.77
CA MET A 489 -5.17 -6.84 -2.46
C MET A 489 -6.44 -6.01 -2.74
N MET A 490 -7.19 -6.32 -3.79
CA MET A 490 -8.46 -5.66 -4.07
C MET A 490 -9.53 -5.98 -3.01
N ILE A 491 -9.68 -7.25 -2.62
CA ILE A 491 -10.58 -7.67 -1.53
C ILE A 491 -10.19 -6.98 -0.20
N LYS A 492 -8.89 -6.92 0.10
CA LYS A 492 -8.36 -6.21 1.28
C LYS A 492 -8.63 -4.70 1.24
N CYS A 493 -8.59 -4.07 0.06
CA CYS A 493 -8.96 -2.66 -0.11
C CYS A 493 -10.47 -2.46 0.16
N CYS A 494 -11.32 -3.35 -0.36
CA CYS A 494 -12.77 -3.34 -0.07
C CYS A 494 -13.07 -3.56 1.42
N SER A 495 -12.31 -4.43 2.09
CA SER A 495 -12.40 -4.69 3.55
C SER A 495 -12.06 -3.48 4.43
N LYS A 496 -11.20 -2.56 3.94
CA LYS A 496 -10.95 -1.27 4.61
C LYS A 496 -11.96 -0.18 4.24
N ALA A 497 -12.52 -0.24 3.03
CA ALA A 497 -13.55 0.70 2.57
C ALA A 497 -14.99 0.28 2.97
N SER A 498 -15.14 -0.82 3.71
CA SER A 498 -16.42 -1.41 4.16
C SER A 498 -17.46 -1.61 3.04
N ASN A 499 -17.00 -1.92 1.82
CA ASN A 499 -17.89 -2.14 0.66
C ASN A 499 -18.00 -3.63 0.34
N ALA A 500 -19.16 -4.22 0.65
CA ALA A 500 -19.40 -5.66 0.58
C ALA A 500 -19.75 -6.18 -0.81
N ASP A 501 -20.63 -5.49 -1.51
CA ASP A 501 -21.12 -5.93 -2.83
C ASP A 501 -19.99 -5.97 -3.85
N GLU A 502 -19.07 -5.00 -3.79
CA GLU A 502 -17.89 -5.00 -4.65
C GLU A 502 -16.92 -6.13 -4.31
N ALA A 503 -16.68 -6.41 -3.03
CA ALA A 503 -15.79 -7.49 -2.62
C ALA A 503 -16.31 -8.86 -3.07
N MET A 504 -17.62 -9.10 -2.95
CA MET A 504 -18.26 -10.32 -3.42
C MET A 504 -18.23 -10.44 -4.94
N LYS A 505 -18.37 -9.33 -5.68
CA LYS A 505 -18.22 -9.29 -7.13
C LYS A 505 -16.78 -9.63 -7.56
N ILE A 506 -15.78 -9.03 -6.92
CA ILE A 506 -14.35 -9.29 -7.20
C ILE A 506 -13.97 -10.73 -6.84
N PHE A 507 -14.52 -11.29 -5.77
CA PHE A 507 -14.33 -12.70 -5.38
C PHE A 507 -15.00 -13.68 -6.35
N SER A 508 -16.21 -13.37 -6.84
CA SER A 508 -16.87 -14.17 -7.88
C SER A 508 -16.04 -14.15 -9.19
N GLU A 509 -15.56 -12.98 -9.60
CA GLU A 509 -14.68 -12.81 -10.75
C GLU A 509 -13.34 -13.56 -10.59
N MET A 510 -12.82 -13.67 -9.36
CA MET A 510 -11.61 -14.45 -9.06
C MET A 510 -11.83 -15.95 -9.30
N ILE A 511 -12.98 -16.48 -8.87
CA ILE A 511 -13.38 -17.89 -9.09
C ILE A 511 -13.60 -18.16 -10.59
N GLU A 512 -14.31 -17.28 -11.30
CA GLU A 512 -14.55 -17.38 -12.75
C GLU A 512 -13.24 -17.44 -13.55
N ASN A 513 -12.23 -16.64 -13.16
CA ASN A 513 -10.89 -16.64 -13.77
C ASN A 513 -10.00 -17.82 -13.32
N ARG A 514 -10.52 -18.78 -12.54
CA ARG A 514 -9.80 -19.94 -12.00
C ARG A 514 -8.58 -19.60 -11.13
N CYS A 515 -8.57 -18.42 -10.52
CA CYS A 515 -7.57 -18.06 -9.51
C CYS A 515 -7.95 -18.73 -8.18
N ALA A 516 -7.17 -19.70 -7.71
CA ALA A 516 -7.44 -20.35 -6.43
C ALA A 516 -7.31 -19.33 -5.27
N PRO A 517 -8.37 -19.10 -4.46
CA PRO A 517 -8.31 -18.14 -3.37
C PRO A 517 -7.34 -18.57 -2.27
N ASP A 518 -6.59 -17.62 -1.73
CA ASP A 518 -5.77 -17.85 -0.55
C ASP A 518 -6.57 -17.62 0.75
N VAL A 519 -6.10 -18.22 1.85
CA VAL A 519 -6.72 -18.07 3.19
C VAL A 519 -6.76 -16.59 3.61
N LEU A 520 -5.86 -15.74 3.10
CA LEU A 520 -5.85 -14.30 3.36
C LEU A 520 -6.99 -13.55 2.63
N ALA A 521 -7.32 -13.89 1.39
CA ALA A 521 -8.50 -13.36 0.70
C ALA A 521 -9.78 -13.76 1.43
N MET A 522 -9.91 -15.05 1.77
CA MET A 522 -11.07 -15.57 2.50
C MET A 522 -11.24 -14.87 3.85
N ASN A 523 -10.18 -14.77 4.67
CA ASN A 523 -10.23 -14.06 5.96
C ASN A 523 -10.56 -12.57 5.78
N SER A 524 -10.00 -11.90 4.77
CA SER A 524 -10.27 -10.48 4.49
C SER A 524 -11.72 -10.24 4.05
N LEU A 525 -12.31 -11.20 3.34
CA LEU A 525 -13.71 -11.18 2.92
C LEU A 525 -14.65 -11.44 4.11
N ILE A 526 -14.33 -12.42 4.98
CA ILE A 526 -15.08 -12.72 6.20
C ILE A 526 -15.12 -11.50 7.16
N ASP A 527 -13.98 -10.88 7.49
CA ASP A 527 -13.96 -9.68 8.35
C ASP A 527 -14.81 -8.54 7.76
N MET A 528 -14.75 -8.38 6.44
CA MET A 528 -15.52 -7.37 5.73
C MET A 528 -17.03 -7.66 5.79
N LEU A 529 -17.47 -8.90 5.52
CA LEU A 529 -18.88 -9.28 5.58
C LEU A 529 -19.45 -9.05 6.99
N TYR A 530 -18.68 -9.31 8.04
CA TYR A 530 -19.07 -8.95 9.41
C TYR A 530 -19.06 -7.44 9.70
N LYS A 531 -18.16 -6.64 9.11
CA LYS A 531 -18.25 -5.16 9.20
C LYS A 531 -19.52 -4.62 8.53
N ALA A 532 -19.99 -5.29 7.49
CA ALA A 532 -21.21 -4.95 6.77
C ALA A 532 -22.49 -5.58 7.36
N GLY A 533 -22.41 -6.30 8.49
CA GLY A 533 -23.55 -6.94 9.15
C GLY A 533 -24.14 -8.15 8.40
N ARG A 534 -23.35 -8.81 7.52
CA ARG A 534 -23.76 -9.92 6.63
C ARG A 534 -23.18 -11.27 7.07
N GLY A 535 -23.24 -11.60 8.37
CA GLY A 535 -22.64 -12.82 8.93
C GLY A 535 -23.11 -14.14 8.29
N ASN A 536 -24.33 -14.21 7.76
CA ASN A 536 -24.83 -15.41 7.05
C ASN A 536 -24.00 -15.72 5.79
N GLU A 537 -23.56 -14.70 5.06
CA GLU A 537 -22.69 -14.88 3.90
C GLU A 537 -21.24 -15.17 4.33
N ALA A 538 -20.79 -14.59 5.45
CA ALA A 538 -19.47 -14.91 6.03
C ALA A 538 -19.36 -16.40 6.40
N TRP A 539 -20.43 -16.98 6.96
CA TRP A 539 -20.53 -18.42 7.18
C TRP A 539 -20.49 -19.24 5.90
N LYS A 540 -21.16 -18.80 4.82
CA LYS A 540 -21.09 -19.46 3.50
C LYS A 540 -19.66 -19.51 2.98
N ILE A 541 -18.92 -18.40 3.03
CA ILE A 541 -17.50 -18.33 2.66
C ILE A 541 -16.64 -19.27 3.51
N PHE A 542 -16.94 -19.42 4.81
CA PHE A 542 -16.23 -20.36 5.68
C PHE A 542 -16.50 -21.84 5.34
N TYR A 543 -17.71 -22.18 4.92
CA TYR A 543 -18.00 -23.53 4.41
C TYR A 543 -17.32 -23.78 3.05
N GLU A 544 -17.35 -22.81 2.13
CA GLU A 544 -16.65 -22.88 0.84
C GLU A 544 -15.12 -23.07 1.03
N LEU A 545 -14.52 -22.43 2.04
CA LEU A 545 -13.11 -22.66 2.42
C LEU A 545 -12.82 -24.12 2.79
N LYS A 546 -13.73 -24.79 3.52
CA LYS A 546 -13.60 -26.22 3.86
C LYS A 546 -13.82 -27.12 2.64
N GLU A 547 -14.78 -26.81 1.77
CA GLU A 547 -15.03 -27.57 0.54
C GLU A 547 -13.86 -27.49 -0.46
N MET A 548 -13.09 -26.39 -0.45
CA MET A 548 -11.88 -26.22 -1.26
C MET A 548 -10.64 -26.94 -0.69
N ASN A 549 -10.74 -27.70 0.40
CA ASN A 549 -9.63 -28.32 1.14
C ASN A 549 -8.54 -27.32 1.58
N LEU A 550 -8.90 -26.05 1.82
CA LEU A 550 -8.01 -25.08 2.45
C LEU A 550 -8.13 -25.23 3.96
N GLU A 551 -7.02 -25.52 4.64
CA GLU A 551 -7.03 -25.67 6.10
C GLU A 551 -7.33 -24.32 6.78
N PRO A 552 -8.38 -24.20 7.61
CA PRO A 552 -8.66 -22.97 8.34
C PRO A 552 -7.55 -22.70 9.36
N THR A 553 -7.02 -21.48 9.36
CA THR A 553 -5.95 -21.08 10.30
C THR A 553 -6.54 -20.51 11.59
N ASP A 554 -5.73 -20.39 12.66
CA ASP A 554 -6.07 -19.65 13.88
C ASP A 554 -6.65 -18.25 13.55
N CYS A 555 -6.07 -17.57 12.55
CA CYS A 555 -6.54 -16.28 12.05
C CYS A 555 -7.96 -16.34 11.46
N THR A 556 -8.33 -17.44 10.81
CA THR A 556 -9.69 -17.65 10.26
C THR A 556 -10.71 -17.76 11.39
N TYR A 557 -10.44 -18.61 12.39
CA TYR A 557 -11.31 -18.74 13.56
C TYR A 557 -11.38 -17.44 14.38
N ASN A 558 -10.26 -16.76 14.61
CA ASN A 558 -10.24 -15.46 15.30
C ASN A 558 -11.04 -14.39 14.56
N THR A 559 -11.02 -14.39 13.23
CA THR A 559 -11.82 -13.47 12.41
C THR A 559 -13.32 -13.75 12.53
N LEU A 560 -13.72 -15.03 12.55
CA LEU A 560 -15.12 -15.43 12.82
C LEU A 560 -15.56 -15.04 14.23
N LEU A 561 -14.75 -15.33 15.26
CA LEU A 561 -15.03 -14.99 16.67
C LEU A 561 -15.22 -13.48 16.84
N ALA A 562 -14.31 -12.67 16.27
CA ALA A 562 -14.43 -11.21 16.27
C ALA A 562 -15.68 -10.71 15.52
N GLY A 563 -16.07 -11.37 14.43
CA GLY A 563 -17.26 -11.08 13.64
C GLY A 563 -18.56 -11.35 14.41
N LEU A 564 -18.72 -12.57 14.93
CA LEU A 564 -19.85 -12.99 15.77
C LEU A 564 -19.97 -12.14 17.04
N GLY A 565 -18.83 -11.71 17.60
CA GLY A 565 -18.78 -10.75 18.70
C GLY A 565 -19.42 -9.41 18.36
N ARG A 566 -19.17 -8.85 17.17
CA ARG A 566 -19.82 -7.61 16.70
C ARG A 566 -21.33 -7.78 16.46
N GLU A 567 -21.78 -8.98 16.07
CA GLU A 567 -23.20 -9.31 15.91
C GLU A 567 -23.93 -9.61 17.24
N GLY A 568 -23.21 -9.64 18.38
CA GLY A 568 -23.80 -9.96 19.69
C GLY A 568 -24.10 -11.46 19.92
N LYS A 569 -23.66 -12.36 19.03
CA LYS A 569 -24.02 -13.79 19.04
C LYS A 569 -23.15 -14.63 19.98
N VAL A 570 -23.17 -14.28 21.27
CA VAL A 570 -22.31 -14.88 22.31
C VAL A 570 -22.41 -16.42 22.38
N LYS A 571 -23.59 -17.01 22.13
CA LYS A 571 -23.75 -18.49 22.13
C LYS A 571 -22.98 -19.18 20.99
N GLU A 572 -22.96 -18.59 19.80
CA GLU A 572 -22.22 -19.12 18.64
C GLU A 572 -20.70 -18.94 18.84
N VAL A 573 -20.27 -17.85 19.48
CA VAL A 573 -18.87 -17.63 19.89
C VAL A 573 -18.36 -18.76 20.79
N MET A 574 -19.14 -19.16 21.80
CA MET A 574 -18.75 -20.26 22.71
C MET A 574 -18.69 -21.61 21.99
N GLN A 575 -19.69 -21.93 21.15
CA GLN A 575 -19.70 -23.16 20.35
C GLN A 575 -18.50 -23.23 19.39
N LEU A 576 -18.09 -22.10 18.80
CA LEU A 576 -16.94 -22.05 17.91
C LEU A 576 -15.61 -22.26 18.67
N LEU A 577 -15.50 -21.75 19.90
CA LEU A 577 -14.34 -21.97 20.78
C LEU A 577 -14.23 -23.44 21.25
N GLU A 578 -15.34 -24.08 21.61
CA GLU A 578 -15.41 -25.53 21.88
C GLU A 578 -15.04 -26.35 20.62
N GLY A 579 -15.44 -25.85 19.45
CA GLY A 579 -15.04 -26.37 18.14
C GLY A 579 -13.53 -26.27 17.86
N MET A 580 -12.84 -25.24 18.36
CA MET A 580 -11.38 -25.14 18.22
C MET A 580 -10.67 -26.18 19.11
N ASN A 581 -11.07 -26.26 20.39
CA ASN A 581 -10.52 -27.21 21.36
C ASN A 581 -10.60 -28.68 20.91
N SER A 582 -11.62 -29.03 20.12
CA SER A 582 -11.85 -30.40 19.63
C SER A 582 -11.14 -30.72 18.31
N ASN A 583 -10.81 -29.72 17.48
CA ASN A 583 -10.26 -29.91 16.13
C ASN A 583 -8.73 -29.69 16.03
N SER A 584 -7.98 -30.04 17.08
CA SER A 584 -6.49 -29.98 17.12
C SER A 584 -5.83 -28.59 16.96
N PHE A 585 -6.60 -27.50 16.98
CA PHE A 585 -6.07 -26.12 17.02
C PHE A 585 -6.27 -25.52 18.42
N PRO A 586 -5.26 -25.59 19.32
CA PRO A 586 -5.40 -25.06 20.68
C PRO A 586 -5.58 -23.54 20.66
N PRO A 587 -6.62 -22.98 21.31
CA PRO A 587 -6.82 -21.54 21.41
C PRO A 587 -5.59 -20.85 22.01
N ASN A 588 -5.06 -19.87 21.27
CA ASN A 588 -3.90 -19.08 21.70
C ASN A 588 -4.34 -17.80 22.46
N ILE A 589 -3.38 -17.04 23.00
CA ILE A 589 -3.64 -15.80 23.75
C ILE A 589 -4.49 -14.80 22.94
N ILE A 590 -4.27 -14.71 21.62
CA ILE A 590 -5.03 -13.82 20.72
C ILE A 590 -6.49 -14.30 20.60
N THR A 591 -6.72 -15.62 20.57
CA THR A 591 -8.05 -16.23 20.55
C THR A 591 -8.83 -15.87 21.80
N TYR A 592 -8.23 -16.09 22.98
CA TYR A 592 -8.85 -15.71 24.26
C TYR A 592 -9.07 -14.21 24.37
N ASN A 593 -8.09 -13.37 24.03
CA ASN A 593 -8.26 -11.91 24.05
C ASN A 593 -9.37 -11.42 23.12
N THR A 594 -9.54 -12.05 21.95
CA THR A 594 -10.65 -11.76 21.03
C THR A 594 -11.99 -12.13 21.68
N VAL A 595 -12.11 -13.31 22.30
CA VAL A 595 -13.35 -13.73 22.99
C VAL A 595 -13.65 -12.83 24.19
N LEU A 596 -12.65 -12.47 24.99
CA LEU A 596 -12.79 -11.54 26.13
C LEU A 596 -13.31 -10.17 25.66
N ASP A 597 -12.73 -9.61 24.60
CA ASP A 597 -13.20 -8.34 24.00
C ASP A 597 -14.65 -8.43 23.50
N CYS A 598 -15.02 -9.54 22.87
CA CYS A 598 -16.39 -9.80 22.42
C CYS A 598 -17.38 -9.86 23.60
N LEU A 599 -17.05 -10.58 24.67
CA LEU A 599 -17.89 -10.71 25.86
C LEU A 599 -18.04 -9.37 26.61
N CYS A 600 -16.92 -8.64 26.78
CA CYS A 600 -16.92 -7.33 27.44
C CYS A 600 -17.64 -6.25 26.61
N LYS A 601 -17.60 -6.30 25.27
CA LYS A 601 -18.39 -5.40 24.42
C LYS A 601 -19.88 -5.65 24.54
N ASN A 602 -20.29 -6.91 24.64
CA ASN A 602 -21.69 -7.32 24.69
C ASN A 602 -22.33 -7.30 26.10
N GLY A 603 -21.59 -6.93 27.15
CA GLY A 603 -22.12 -6.84 28.52
C GLY A 603 -22.29 -8.21 29.20
N GLU A 604 -21.45 -9.17 28.84
CA GLU A 604 -21.43 -10.53 29.39
C GLU A 604 -20.15 -10.76 30.22
N VAL A 605 -19.78 -9.78 31.06
CA VAL A 605 -18.48 -9.75 31.76
C VAL A 605 -18.31 -10.90 32.75
N ASN A 606 -19.40 -11.48 33.28
CA ASN A 606 -19.33 -12.70 34.09
C ASN A 606 -18.77 -13.91 33.31
N TYR A 607 -19.15 -14.06 32.04
CA TYR A 607 -18.56 -15.08 31.17
C TYR A 607 -17.12 -14.72 30.79
N ALA A 608 -16.78 -13.43 30.66
CA ALA A 608 -15.39 -13.00 30.43
C ALA A 608 -14.47 -13.35 31.60
N LEU A 609 -14.92 -13.14 32.85
CA LEU A 609 -14.21 -13.57 34.05
C LEU A 609 -14.00 -15.09 34.06
N GLY A 610 -15.06 -15.87 33.81
CA GLY A 610 -14.97 -17.33 33.68
C GLY A 610 -13.99 -17.79 32.59
N MET A 611 -13.95 -17.07 31.47
CA MET A 611 -13.05 -17.34 30.35
C MET A 611 -11.58 -17.05 30.70
N LEU A 612 -11.29 -16.01 31.50
CA LEU A 612 -9.94 -15.70 32.01
C LEU A 612 -9.42 -16.83 32.93
N TYR A 613 -10.30 -17.42 33.75
CA TYR A 613 -9.98 -18.63 34.51
C TYR A 613 -9.75 -19.85 33.61
N SER A 614 -10.60 -20.07 32.60
CA SER A 614 -10.43 -21.18 31.64
C SER A 614 -9.12 -21.07 30.85
N MET A 615 -8.72 -19.86 30.47
CA MET A 615 -7.45 -19.59 29.79
C MET A 615 -6.26 -20.08 30.62
N THR A 616 -6.27 -19.75 31.92
CA THR A 616 -5.24 -20.19 32.88
C THR A 616 -5.23 -21.71 33.06
N MET A 617 -6.41 -22.35 33.14
CA MET A 617 -6.53 -23.82 33.27
C MET A 617 -6.07 -24.58 32.01
N ASN A 618 -6.24 -23.98 30.83
CA ASN A 618 -5.79 -24.54 29.56
C ASN A 618 -4.31 -24.26 29.25
N GLY A 619 -3.55 -23.73 30.22
CA GLY A 619 -2.11 -23.51 30.11
C GLY A 619 -1.69 -22.23 29.36
N CYS A 620 -2.64 -21.37 28.99
CA CYS A 620 -2.34 -20.05 28.44
C CYS A 620 -2.24 -19.03 29.58
N MET A 621 -1.07 -18.42 29.77
CA MET A 621 -0.93 -17.33 30.74
C MET A 621 -1.57 -16.04 30.19
N PRO A 622 -2.49 -15.39 30.93
CA PRO A 622 -3.06 -14.11 30.52
C PRO A 622 -1.99 -13.02 30.42
N ASP A 623 -2.07 -12.20 29.37
CA ASP A 623 -1.17 -11.07 29.16
C ASP A 623 -1.79 -9.74 29.68
N LEU A 624 -1.02 -8.65 29.60
CA LEU A 624 -1.51 -7.31 29.97
C LEU A 624 -2.78 -6.94 29.19
N SER A 625 -2.90 -7.39 27.94
CA SER A 625 -4.08 -7.17 27.10
C SER A 625 -5.31 -7.94 27.60
N SER A 626 -5.15 -9.18 28.05
CA SER A 626 -6.20 -10.00 28.68
C SER A 626 -6.81 -9.28 29.88
N TYR A 627 -5.97 -8.84 30.81
CA TYR A 627 -6.42 -8.11 32.00
C TYR A 627 -7.05 -6.77 31.63
N ASN A 628 -6.39 -5.95 30.79
CA ASN A 628 -6.92 -4.65 30.36
C ASN A 628 -8.30 -4.76 29.69
N THR A 629 -8.52 -5.80 28.89
CA THR A 629 -9.80 -6.05 28.21
C THR A 629 -10.91 -6.37 29.20
N VAL A 630 -10.67 -7.29 30.15
CA VAL A 630 -11.66 -7.66 31.18
C VAL A 630 -11.93 -6.49 32.14
N MET A 631 -10.89 -5.75 32.52
CA MET A 631 -11.00 -4.58 33.39
C MET A 631 -11.76 -3.45 32.71
N HIS A 632 -11.56 -3.23 31.40
CA HIS A 632 -12.38 -2.30 30.62
C HIS A 632 -13.85 -2.74 30.56
N GLY A 633 -14.13 -4.05 30.47
CA GLY A 633 -15.48 -4.61 30.58
C GLY A 633 -16.13 -4.34 31.94
N LEU A 634 -15.44 -4.67 33.03
CA LEU A 634 -15.92 -4.43 34.41
C LEU A 634 -16.19 -2.93 34.67
N VAL A 635 -15.32 -2.05 34.17
CA VAL A 635 -15.51 -0.60 34.21
C VAL A 635 -16.76 -0.15 33.44
N LYS A 636 -17.06 -0.78 32.29
CA LYS A 636 -18.27 -0.48 31.50
C LYS A 636 -19.57 -0.89 32.20
N GLU A 637 -19.52 -1.88 33.09
CA GLU A 637 -20.64 -2.33 33.94
C GLU A 637 -20.66 -1.66 35.34
N ASP A 638 -19.85 -0.62 35.57
CA ASP A 638 -19.69 0.07 36.88
C ASP A 638 -19.25 -0.85 38.05
N ARG A 639 -18.61 -2.00 37.76
CA ARG A 639 -18.15 -3.00 38.75
C ARG A 639 -16.71 -2.76 39.20
N PHE A 640 -16.48 -1.60 39.83
CA PHE A 640 -15.14 -1.08 40.15
C PHE A 640 -14.33 -1.94 41.15
N ASP A 641 -14.96 -2.54 42.17
CA ASP A 641 -14.27 -3.36 43.17
C ASP A 641 -13.63 -4.62 42.57
N GLU A 642 -14.34 -5.26 41.63
CA GLU A 642 -13.84 -6.42 40.88
C GLU A 642 -12.73 -6.01 39.91
N ALA A 643 -12.82 -4.82 39.31
CA ALA A 643 -11.73 -4.27 38.51
C ALA A 643 -10.48 -3.96 39.36
N PHE A 644 -10.65 -3.47 40.60
CA PHE A 644 -9.52 -3.29 41.53
C PHE A 644 -8.90 -4.63 41.90
N TRP A 645 -9.73 -5.63 42.19
CA TRP A 645 -9.27 -6.96 42.53
C TRP A 645 -8.49 -7.60 41.37
N MET A 646 -8.96 -7.45 40.12
CA MET A 646 -8.23 -7.82 38.90
C MET A 646 -6.88 -7.11 38.79
N PHE A 647 -6.80 -5.80 39.08
CA PHE A 647 -5.52 -5.06 39.10
C PHE A 647 -4.53 -5.66 40.11
N CYS A 648 -5.01 -5.98 41.31
CA CYS A 648 -4.21 -6.62 42.35
C CYS A 648 -3.80 -8.06 42.00
N GLN A 649 -4.57 -8.82 41.21
CA GLN A 649 -4.13 -10.11 40.70
C GLN A 649 -3.08 -9.94 39.59
N MET A 650 -3.30 -9.02 38.65
CA MET A 650 -2.35 -8.72 37.58
C MET A 650 -0.99 -8.29 38.17
N LYS A 651 -0.95 -7.39 39.16
CA LYS A 651 0.29 -6.91 39.81
C LYS A 651 1.14 -8.04 40.43
N LYS A 652 0.56 -9.20 40.75
CA LYS A 652 1.31 -10.38 41.25
C LYS A 652 2.07 -11.14 40.17
N VAL A 653 1.70 -10.94 38.90
CA VAL A 653 2.18 -11.73 37.75
C VAL A 653 2.90 -10.85 36.71
N LEU A 654 2.42 -9.62 36.51
CA LEU A 654 2.88 -8.68 35.47
C LEU A 654 2.99 -7.26 36.05
N ALA A 655 4.01 -6.51 35.59
CA ALA A 655 4.11 -5.09 35.89
C ALA A 655 3.05 -4.30 35.08
N PRO A 656 2.29 -3.37 35.69
CA PRO A 656 1.35 -2.54 34.95
C PRO A 656 2.07 -1.73 33.88
N ASP A 657 1.46 -1.60 32.70
CA ASP A 657 1.89 -0.64 31.69
C ASP A 657 1.10 0.68 31.81
N TYR A 658 1.54 1.69 31.06
CA TYR A 658 0.90 3.00 31.05
C TYR A 658 -0.57 2.94 30.56
N ALA A 659 -0.91 2.02 29.65
CA ALA A 659 -2.28 1.85 29.15
C ALA A 659 -3.22 1.23 30.22
N THR A 660 -2.70 0.34 31.06
CA THR A 660 -3.38 -0.23 32.22
C THR A 660 -3.73 0.87 33.22
N VAL A 661 -2.77 1.74 33.54
CA VAL A 661 -3.00 2.91 34.42
C VAL A 661 -4.04 3.86 33.80
N CYS A 662 -3.97 4.12 32.49
CA CYS A 662 -4.96 4.94 31.77
C CYS A 662 -6.38 4.32 31.72
N THR A 663 -6.50 3.00 31.77
CA THR A 663 -7.81 2.32 31.75
C THR A 663 -8.48 2.36 33.13
N ILE A 664 -7.66 2.27 34.17
CA ILE A 664 -8.07 2.18 35.57
C ILE A 664 -8.31 3.57 36.15
N LEU A 665 -7.32 4.46 36.12
CA LEU A 665 -7.33 5.71 36.91
C LEU A 665 -8.57 6.61 36.66
N PRO A 666 -9.03 6.87 35.40
CA PRO A 666 -10.28 7.59 35.14
C PRO A 666 -11.50 6.97 35.83
N SER A 667 -11.55 5.65 35.88
CA SER A 667 -12.68 4.86 36.36
C SER A 667 -12.78 4.90 37.89
N PHE A 668 -11.64 4.91 38.58
CA PHE A 668 -11.59 5.05 40.04
C PHE A 668 -11.93 6.48 40.49
N VAL A 669 -11.47 7.50 39.75
CA VAL A 669 -11.89 8.90 39.97
C VAL A 669 -13.40 9.05 39.75
N ARG A 670 -13.97 8.47 38.70
CA ARG A 670 -15.44 8.46 38.44
C ARG A 670 -16.22 7.81 39.59
N SER A 671 -15.72 6.72 40.17
CA SER A 671 -16.38 6.02 41.29
C SER A 671 -16.29 6.75 42.64
N GLY A 672 -15.32 7.66 42.83
CA GLY A 672 -15.07 8.35 44.10
C GLY A 672 -14.07 7.64 45.03
N LEU A 673 -13.41 6.58 44.56
CA LEU A 673 -12.34 5.85 45.26
C LEU A 673 -11.01 6.63 45.18
N MET A 674 -11.02 7.84 45.74
CA MET A 674 -9.91 8.80 45.62
C MET A 674 -8.63 8.33 46.32
N LYS A 675 -8.73 7.55 47.40
CA LYS A 675 -7.56 7.06 48.16
C LYS A 675 -6.80 6.00 47.36
N GLU A 676 -7.54 5.13 46.69
CA GLU A 676 -7.07 4.05 45.83
C GLU A 676 -6.44 4.63 44.57
N ALA A 677 -7.09 5.63 43.94
CA ALA A 677 -6.54 6.40 42.83
C ALA A 677 -5.23 7.11 43.20
N LEU A 678 -5.18 7.80 44.35
CA LEU A 678 -3.96 8.44 44.88
C LEU A 678 -2.85 7.41 45.21
N HIS A 679 -3.20 6.20 45.64
CA HIS A 679 -2.22 5.13 45.88
C HIS A 679 -1.60 4.63 44.57
N ILE A 680 -2.40 4.44 43.51
CA ILE A 680 -1.92 4.05 42.18
C ILE A 680 -0.98 5.14 41.63
N VAL A 681 -1.36 6.41 41.73
CA VAL A 681 -0.52 7.55 41.31
C VAL A 681 0.79 7.62 42.12
N LYS A 682 0.74 7.44 43.44
CA LYS A 682 1.93 7.42 44.29
C LYS A 682 2.89 6.28 43.95
N GLU A 683 2.41 5.06 43.75
CA GLU A 683 3.29 3.94 43.38
C GLU A 683 3.89 4.06 41.98
N TYR A 684 3.17 4.66 41.02
CA TYR A 684 3.56 4.65 39.61
C TYR A 684 4.37 5.89 39.18
N ILE A 685 4.06 7.08 39.72
CA ILE A 685 4.80 8.32 39.37
C ILE A 685 6.09 8.49 40.19
N LEU A 686 6.21 7.86 41.36
CA LEU A 686 7.41 7.96 42.22
C LEU A 686 8.47 6.86 41.94
N GLN A 687 8.35 6.05 40.89
CA GLN A 687 9.41 5.10 40.53
C GLN A 687 10.61 5.84 39.89
N PRO A 688 11.80 5.85 40.52
CA PRO A 688 12.92 6.71 40.09
C PRO A 688 13.48 6.42 38.68
N ASP A 689 13.28 5.20 38.18
CA ASP A 689 13.81 4.75 36.88
C ASP A 689 12.84 4.94 35.71
N SER A 690 11.61 5.41 35.96
CA SER A 690 10.62 5.62 34.91
C SER A 690 10.80 6.98 34.23
N LYS A 691 11.30 6.99 32.99
CA LYS A 691 11.18 8.14 32.09
C LYS A 691 9.73 8.30 31.63
N VAL A 692 8.84 8.69 32.54
CA VAL A 692 7.48 9.09 32.17
C VAL A 692 7.59 10.40 31.40
N ASP A 693 7.29 10.33 30.12
CA ASP A 693 7.38 11.49 29.24
C ASP A 693 6.30 12.52 29.61
N ARG A 694 6.60 13.82 29.48
CA ARG A 694 5.66 14.89 29.91
C ARG A 694 4.33 14.82 29.16
N SER A 695 4.37 14.32 27.92
CA SER A 695 3.22 13.98 27.06
C SER A 695 2.30 12.90 27.65
N SER A 696 2.87 11.94 28.37
CA SER A 696 2.15 10.81 28.97
C SER A 696 1.30 11.26 30.16
N VAL A 697 1.85 12.14 31.01
CA VAL A 697 1.09 12.70 32.14
C VAL A 697 -0.09 13.57 31.64
N GLN A 698 0.13 14.36 30.57
CA GLN A 698 -0.94 15.15 29.95
C GLN A 698 -2.05 14.27 29.36
N SER A 699 -1.69 13.24 28.59
CA SER A 699 -2.67 12.33 27.97
C SER A 699 -3.40 11.44 28.97
N LEU A 700 -2.81 11.16 30.14
CA LEU A 700 -3.49 10.50 31.26
C LEU A 700 -4.62 11.38 31.80
N MET A 701 -4.35 12.67 32.04
CA MET A 701 -5.36 13.62 32.53
C MET A 701 -6.42 13.94 31.47
N GLU A 702 -6.04 14.07 30.19
CA GLU A 702 -7.00 14.13 29.07
C GLU A 702 -7.89 12.88 29.01
N GLY A 703 -7.36 11.70 29.31
CA GLY A 703 -8.10 10.44 29.42
C GLY A 703 -9.09 10.40 30.58
N ILE A 704 -8.76 11.03 31.72
CA ILE A 704 -9.66 11.22 32.87
C ILE A 704 -10.82 12.14 32.47
N LEU A 705 -10.52 13.28 31.83
CA LEU A 705 -11.48 14.31 31.45
C LEU A 705 -12.44 13.88 30.32
N LYS A 706 -12.02 12.95 29.45
CA LYS A 706 -12.82 12.49 28.30
C LYS A 706 -13.99 11.55 28.65
N ARG A 707 -14.21 11.25 29.94
CA ARG A 707 -15.24 10.30 30.44
C ARG A 707 -16.18 10.93 31.49
N ASP A 708 -16.79 12.07 31.13
CA ASP A 708 -17.90 12.74 31.81
C ASP A 708 -17.84 12.70 33.35
N GLY A 709 -16.92 13.50 33.91
CA GLY A 709 -16.67 13.55 35.35
C GLY A 709 -15.88 14.79 35.80
N THR A 710 -16.29 15.99 35.34
CA THR A 710 -15.63 17.27 35.65
C THR A 710 -15.44 17.49 37.16
N GLU A 711 -16.52 17.42 37.95
CA GLU A 711 -16.49 17.65 39.40
C GLU A 711 -15.50 16.73 40.14
N LYS A 712 -15.55 15.42 39.87
CA LYS A 712 -14.65 14.45 40.51
C LYS A 712 -13.21 14.55 40.02
N SER A 713 -13.00 14.99 38.78
CA SER A 713 -11.67 15.29 38.24
C SER A 713 -11.06 16.53 38.92
N ILE A 714 -11.88 17.55 39.22
CA ILE A 714 -11.50 18.71 40.01
C ILE A 714 -11.15 18.29 41.45
N GLU A 715 -12.02 17.53 42.12
CA GLU A 715 -11.74 17.01 43.48
C GLU A 715 -10.45 16.18 43.52
N PHE A 716 -10.20 15.35 42.50
CA PHE A 716 -8.97 14.57 42.39
C PHE A 716 -7.72 15.46 42.19
N ALA A 717 -7.83 16.51 41.37
CA ALA A 717 -6.75 17.49 41.18
C ALA A 717 -6.49 18.32 42.45
N GLU A 718 -7.54 18.78 43.15
CA GLU A 718 -7.43 19.49 44.44
C GLU A 718 -6.76 18.58 45.50
N ASN A 719 -7.09 17.28 45.52
CA ASN A 719 -6.43 16.30 46.40
C ASN A 719 -4.95 16.05 46.05
N ILE A 720 -4.59 16.04 44.75
CA ILE A 720 -3.19 15.95 44.32
C ILE A 720 -2.41 17.19 44.77
N ALA A 721 -2.94 18.40 44.52
CA ALA A 721 -2.32 19.65 44.96
C ALA A 721 -2.14 19.70 46.49
N SER A 722 -3.22 19.39 47.23
CA SER A 722 -3.22 19.34 48.70
C SER A 722 -2.24 18.31 49.28
N SER A 723 -1.87 17.29 48.51
CA SER A 723 -0.91 16.26 48.93
C SER A 723 0.57 16.66 48.75
N GLY A 724 0.86 17.78 48.09
CA GLY A 724 2.21 18.35 47.93
C GLY A 724 3.16 17.53 47.04
N ILE A 725 2.63 16.62 46.21
CA ILE A 725 3.45 15.63 45.48
C ILE A 725 4.09 16.23 44.21
N LEU A 726 3.43 17.21 43.56
CA LEU A 726 3.91 17.89 42.36
C LEU A 726 3.51 19.38 42.40
N LEU A 727 4.49 20.26 42.18
CA LEU A 727 4.36 21.73 42.16
C LEU A 727 4.28 22.31 40.72
N ASP A 728 4.00 21.46 39.73
CA ASP A 728 4.17 21.79 38.30
C ASP A 728 2.81 21.79 37.56
N ASP A 729 2.58 22.82 36.74
CA ASP A 729 1.34 23.18 35.99
C ASP A 729 0.85 22.10 34.97
N LEU A 730 1.53 20.95 34.89
CA LEU A 730 1.32 19.89 33.89
C LEU A 730 -0.07 19.23 33.95
N PHE A 731 -0.73 19.24 35.11
CA PHE A 731 -2.06 18.66 35.30
C PHE A 731 -3.20 19.65 35.10
N LEU A 732 -2.90 20.96 35.20
CA LEU A 732 -3.92 22.00 35.25
C LEU A 732 -4.30 22.47 33.84
N CYS A 733 -3.34 22.58 32.92
CA CYS A 733 -3.58 22.96 31.52
C CYS A 733 -4.65 22.09 30.81
N PRO A 734 -4.67 20.75 30.93
CA PRO A 734 -5.73 19.92 30.34
C PRO A 734 -7.11 20.14 30.96
N ILE A 735 -7.18 20.34 32.29
CA ILE A 735 -8.43 20.59 33.02
C ILE A 735 -9.02 21.93 32.58
N ILE A 736 -8.19 22.98 32.55
CA ILE A 736 -8.53 24.30 32.00
C ILE A 736 -9.09 24.15 30.58
N ARG A 737 -8.34 23.52 29.66
CA ARG A 737 -8.80 23.34 28.26
C ARG A 737 -10.12 22.58 28.15
N HIS A 738 -10.36 21.60 29.02
CA HIS A 738 -11.60 20.85 29.05
C HIS A 738 -12.78 21.71 29.55
N LEU A 739 -12.61 22.43 30.68
CA LEU A 739 -13.64 23.34 31.21
C LEU A 739 -13.98 24.46 30.21
N CYS A 740 -12.97 25.09 29.60
CA CYS A 740 -13.15 26.06 28.53
C CYS A 740 -13.91 25.48 27.32
N LYS A 741 -13.62 24.23 26.92
CA LYS A 741 -14.35 23.55 25.84
C LYS A 741 -15.81 23.25 26.21
N HIS A 742 -16.11 23.04 27.49
CA HIS A 742 -17.46 22.78 28.00
C HIS A 742 -18.26 24.05 28.33
N LYS A 743 -17.71 25.23 28.05
CA LYS A 743 -18.29 26.55 28.38
C LYS A 743 -18.39 26.85 29.88
N GLU A 744 -17.35 26.48 30.62
CA GLU A 744 -17.20 26.72 32.06
C GLU A 744 -15.90 27.51 32.39
N ALA A 745 -15.52 28.49 31.55
CA ALA A 745 -14.26 29.23 31.71
C ALA A 745 -14.18 30.02 33.03
N GLN A 746 -15.32 30.47 33.59
CA GLN A 746 -15.34 31.09 34.91
C GLN A 746 -14.97 30.10 36.04
N ALA A 747 -15.41 28.83 35.95
CA ALA A 747 -15.00 27.79 36.88
C ALA A 747 -13.51 27.41 36.72
N ALA A 748 -13.01 27.43 35.47
CA ALA A 748 -11.58 27.26 35.19
C ALA A 748 -10.73 28.38 35.81
N HIS A 749 -11.23 29.62 35.80
CA HIS A 749 -10.57 30.78 36.40
C HIS A 749 -10.56 30.71 37.94
N GLU A 750 -11.67 30.33 38.58
CA GLU A 750 -11.69 30.09 40.03
C GLU A 750 -10.76 28.94 40.45
N LEU A 751 -10.70 27.87 39.64
CA LEU A 751 -9.77 26.76 39.86
C LEU A 751 -8.31 27.24 39.79
N ALA A 752 -7.96 28.04 38.78
CA ALA A 752 -6.62 28.60 38.66
C ALA A 752 -6.23 29.43 39.90
N LYS A 753 -7.09 30.36 40.34
CA LYS A 753 -6.88 31.16 41.56
C LYS A 753 -6.78 30.31 42.84
N LYS A 754 -7.50 29.18 42.94
CA LYS A 754 -7.30 28.22 44.05
C LYS A 754 -5.93 27.54 44.00
N PHE A 755 -5.44 27.15 42.82
CA PHE A 755 -4.15 26.46 42.67
C PHE A 755 -2.95 27.38 42.95
N GLU A 756 -3.08 28.68 42.70
CA GLU A 756 -2.08 29.68 43.14
C GLU A 756 -1.98 29.75 44.67
N ASN A 757 -3.09 29.66 45.40
CA ASN A 757 -3.09 29.58 46.88
C ASN A 757 -2.39 28.32 47.41
N PHE A 758 -2.30 27.25 46.60
CA PHE A 758 -1.51 26.04 46.91
C PHE A 758 -0.04 26.14 46.45
N GLY A 759 0.39 27.27 45.88
CA GLY A 759 1.78 27.54 45.49
C GLY A 759 2.19 27.02 44.12
N VAL A 760 1.25 26.66 43.25
CA VAL A 760 1.53 26.25 41.85
C VAL A 760 1.69 27.49 40.97
N SER A 761 2.80 27.60 40.24
CA SER A 761 3.01 28.70 39.28
C SER A 761 2.47 28.34 37.90
N LEU A 762 1.46 29.09 37.45
CA LEU A 762 0.91 29.02 36.10
C LEU A 762 1.98 29.39 35.05
N LYS A 763 2.05 28.62 33.96
CA LYS A 763 2.94 28.88 32.81
C LYS A 763 2.16 29.45 31.64
N ILE A 764 2.90 30.00 30.67
CA ILE A 764 2.37 30.61 29.42
C ILE A 764 1.28 29.73 28.77
N GLY A 765 1.46 28.41 28.74
CA GLY A 765 0.50 27.47 28.14
C GLY A 765 -0.85 27.35 28.87
N SER A 766 -0.89 27.55 30.20
CA SER A 766 -2.14 27.59 30.99
C SER A 766 -2.79 28.97 30.95
N TYR A 767 -2.00 30.05 30.98
CA TYR A 767 -2.50 31.41 30.73
C TYR A 767 -3.16 31.53 29.35
N ASN A 768 -2.49 31.08 28.28
CA ASN A 768 -3.04 31.08 26.93
C ASN A 768 -4.32 30.22 26.84
N ALA A 769 -4.39 29.08 27.54
CA ALA A 769 -5.61 28.26 27.56
C ALA A 769 -6.80 28.91 28.29
N LEU A 770 -6.56 29.58 29.42
CA LEU A 770 -7.58 30.37 30.13
C LEU A 770 -8.06 31.54 29.28
N ILE A 771 -7.12 32.30 28.70
CA ILE A 771 -7.43 33.45 27.84
C ILE A 771 -8.25 32.99 26.61
N CYS A 772 -7.86 31.92 25.91
CA CYS A 772 -8.68 31.35 24.83
C CYS A 772 -10.13 31.09 25.27
N GLY A 773 -10.31 30.36 26.38
CA GLY A 773 -11.65 29.97 26.84
C GLY A 773 -12.53 31.14 27.27
N LEU A 774 -11.96 32.11 27.96
CA LEU A 774 -12.66 33.33 28.36
C LEU A 774 -13.05 34.18 27.14
N VAL A 775 -12.23 34.17 26.09
CA VAL A 775 -12.49 34.88 24.82
C VAL A 775 -13.55 34.16 23.96
N ASP A 776 -13.67 32.83 24.06
CA ASP A 776 -14.73 32.04 23.43
C ASP A 776 -16.09 32.15 24.16
N GLU A 777 -16.10 32.62 25.42
CA GLU A 777 -17.29 32.91 26.24
C GLU A 777 -17.63 34.41 26.31
N ASP A 778 -16.96 35.27 25.53
CA ASP A 778 -17.10 36.74 25.53
C ASP A 778 -16.79 37.42 26.89
N LEU A 779 -16.10 36.74 27.82
CA LEU A 779 -15.70 37.23 29.15
C LEU A 779 -14.39 38.05 29.11
N ILE A 780 -14.39 39.08 28.27
CA ILE A 780 -13.17 39.76 27.81
C ILE A 780 -12.49 40.60 28.91
N ASP A 781 -13.25 41.17 29.85
CA ASP A 781 -12.71 41.89 31.01
C ASP A 781 -11.81 40.99 31.91
N ILE A 782 -12.17 39.71 32.06
CA ILE A 782 -11.41 38.74 32.87
C ILE A 782 -10.14 38.31 32.12
N ALA A 783 -10.21 38.19 30.79
CA ALA A 783 -9.05 37.93 29.95
C ALA A 783 -8.02 39.08 29.99
N GLU A 784 -8.48 40.34 30.00
CA GLU A 784 -7.63 41.53 30.19
C GLU A 784 -6.98 41.59 31.59
N GLU A 785 -7.71 41.21 32.65
CA GLU A 785 -7.16 41.09 34.02
C GLU A 785 -6.05 40.04 34.06
N LEU A 786 -6.30 38.83 33.53
CA LEU A 786 -5.32 37.75 33.45
C LEU A 786 -4.09 38.11 32.61
N PHE A 787 -4.25 38.81 31.49
CA PHE A 787 -3.13 39.29 30.69
C PHE A 787 -2.26 40.31 31.44
N SER A 788 -2.90 41.15 32.26
CA SER A 788 -2.19 42.11 33.13
C SER A 788 -1.50 41.42 34.30
N GLU A 789 -2.10 40.38 34.88
CA GLU A 789 -1.54 39.52 35.92
C GLU A 789 -0.32 38.73 35.43
N MET A 790 -0.42 38.12 34.25
CA MET A 790 0.69 37.44 33.57
C MET A 790 1.91 38.36 33.42
N LYS A 791 1.69 39.60 32.97
CA LYS A 791 2.72 40.65 32.89
C LYS A 791 3.29 41.03 34.26
N ARG A 792 2.46 41.15 35.30
CA ARG A 792 2.88 41.47 36.69
C ARG A 792 3.76 40.38 37.30
N LEU A 793 3.50 39.12 36.98
CA LEU A 793 4.24 37.95 37.48
C LEU A 793 5.53 37.66 36.70
N GLY A 794 5.87 38.46 35.69
CA GLY A 794 7.10 38.30 34.91
C GLY A 794 7.06 37.13 33.91
N CYS A 795 5.86 36.67 33.54
CA CYS A 795 5.69 35.78 32.40
C CYS A 795 5.59 36.62 31.12
N ASP A 796 6.65 36.65 30.31
CA ASP A 796 6.62 37.36 29.03
C ASP A 796 5.54 36.75 28.10
N PRO A 797 4.57 37.55 27.62
CA PRO A 797 3.57 37.04 26.68
C PRO A 797 4.19 36.68 25.33
N ASP A 798 3.73 35.58 24.74
CA ASP A 798 4.16 35.14 23.42
C ASP A 798 3.29 35.78 22.31
N GLU A 799 3.70 35.62 21.05
CA GLU A 799 2.99 36.15 19.88
C GLU A 799 1.51 35.69 19.86
N PHE A 800 1.23 34.48 20.36
CA PHE A 800 -0.10 33.91 20.43
C PHE A 800 -0.94 34.55 21.55
N THR A 801 -0.36 34.87 22.72
CA THR A 801 -1.03 35.65 23.77
C THR A 801 -1.46 37.02 23.25
N TYR A 802 -0.58 37.73 22.52
CA TYR A 802 -0.93 39.02 21.90
C TYR A 802 -2.04 38.88 20.87
N HIS A 803 -1.98 37.87 19.99
CA HIS A 803 -3.03 37.64 19.00
C HIS A 803 -4.40 37.33 19.63
N LEU A 804 -4.45 36.51 20.68
CA LEU A 804 -5.69 36.18 21.39
C LEU A 804 -6.36 37.42 22.01
N ILE A 805 -5.59 38.28 22.67
CA ILE A 805 -6.11 39.51 23.26
C ILE A 805 -6.56 40.50 22.17
N LEU A 806 -5.88 40.55 21.02
CA LEU A 806 -6.31 41.37 19.89
C LEU A 806 -7.61 40.85 19.24
N ASP A 807 -7.82 39.53 19.12
CA ASP A 807 -9.10 38.96 18.67
C ASP A 807 -10.24 39.25 19.67
N ALA A 808 -9.95 39.13 20.98
CA ALA A 808 -10.87 39.50 22.04
C ALA A 808 -11.31 40.97 21.93
N MET A 809 -10.35 41.90 21.85
CA MET A 809 -10.63 43.33 21.72
C MET A 809 -11.34 43.68 20.40
N GLY A 810 -11.06 42.95 19.32
CA GLY A 810 -11.76 43.04 18.04
C GLY A 810 -13.20 42.53 18.07
N LYS A 811 -13.53 41.59 18.97
CA LYS A 811 -14.91 41.13 19.25
C LYS A 811 -15.68 42.12 20.13
N SER A 812 -15.04 42.69 21.17
CA SER A 812 -15.68 43.65 22.08
C SER A 812 -15.79 45.09 21.57
N MET A 813 -15.33 45.37 20.35
CA MET A 813 -15.30 46.72 19.75
C MET A 813 -14.43 47.74 20.53
N ARG A 814 -13.45 47.27 21.33
CA ARG A 814 -12.53 48.13 22.12
C ARG A 814 -11.30 48.57 21.32
N ILE A 815 -11.54 49.27 20.21
CA ILE A 815 -10.49 49.69 19.26
C ILE A 815 -9.35 50.47 19.92
N GLY A 816 -9.67 51.40 20.84
CA GLY A 816 -8.67 52.25 21.50
C GLY A 816 -7.67 51.49 22.39
N ASP A 817 -8.00 50.27 22.84
CA ASP A 817 -7.09 49.42 23.61
C ASP A 817 -6.42 48.37 22.71
N MET A 818 -7.12 47.89 21.67
CA MET A 818 -6.54 47.05 20.61
C MET A 818 -5.30 47.71 19.97
N LEU A 819 -5.37 49.00 19.64
CA LEU A 819 -4.24 49.74 19.07
C LEU A 819 -3.07 49.90 20.06
N LYS A 820 -3.33 50.08 21.36
CA LYS A 820 -2.26 50.12 22.39
C LYS A 820 -1.56 48.77 22.53
N VAL A 821 -2.30 47.66 22.47
CA VAL A 821 -1.73 46.31 22.52
C VAL A 821 -0.91 46.02 21.26
N GLN A 822 -1.32 46.52 20.09
CA GLN A 822 -0.53 46.47 18.86
C GLN A 822 0.78 47.28 18.97
N GLU A 823 0.75 48.49 19.54
CA GLU A 823 1.96 49.27 19.84
C GLU A 823 2.85 48.56 20.87
N GLU A 824 2.29 47.93 21.92
CA GLU A 824 3.06 47.14 22.89
C GLU A 824 3.77 45.95 22.20
N MET A 825 3.07 45.25 21.30
CA MET A 825 3.62 44.15 20.51
C MET A 825 4.79 44.61 19.62
N HIS A 826 4.63 45.74 18.91
CA HIS A 826 5.68 46.30 18.04
C HIS A 826 6.91 46.77 18.86
N ASN A 827 6.69 47.44 19.99
CA ASN A 827 7.76 47.94 20.87
C ASN A 827 8.58 46.80 21.52
N LYS A 828 8.01 45.60 21.69
CA LYS A 828 8.75 44.41 22.14
C LYS A 828 9.49 43.67 21.02
N GLY A 829 9.46 44.18 19.79
CA GLY A 829 10.19 43.62 18.64
C GLY A 829 9.49 42.43 17.96
N TYR A 830 8.25 42.11 18.35
CA TYR A 830 7.44 41.16 17.61
C TYR A 830 6.93 41.80 16.32
N LYS A 831 7.17 41.15 15.18
CA LYS A 831 6.59 41.57 13.91
C LYS A 831 5.13 41.16 13.87
N SER A 832 4.24 42.12 13.76
CA SER A 832 2.82 41.89 13.47
C SER A 832 2.67 40.96 12.26
N THR A 833 2.05 39.81 12.45
CA THR A 833 1.84 38.84 11.37
C THR A 833 0.56 39.16 10.59
N TYR A 834 0.41 38.53 9.42
CA TYR A 834 -0.77 38.70 8.56
C TYR A 834 -2.09 38.39 9.28
N VAL A 835 -2.07 37.47 10.26
CA VAL A 835 -3.23 37.17 11.10
C VAL A 835 -3.57 38.35 12.01
N THR A 836 -2.57 39.01 12.61
CA THR A 836 -2.75 40.19 13.46
C THR A 836 -3.44 41.32 12.70
N TYR A 837 -2.96 41.67 11.50
CA TYR A 837 -3.57 42.72 10.67
C TYR A 837 -4.97 42.37 10.17
N ASN A 838 -5.22 41.13 9.74
CA ASN A 838 -6.57 40.68 9.36
C ASN A 838 -7.55 40.76 10.55
N THR A 839 -7.08 40.47 11.76
CA THR A 839 -7.90 40.56 13.00
C THR A 839 -8.26 42.01 13.32
N ILE A 840 -7.29 42.92 13.20
CA ILE A 840 -7.48 44.37 13.38
C ILE A 840 -8.47 44.92 12.34
N ILE A 841 -8.29 44.59 11.05
CA ILE A 841 -9.21 45.00 9.97
C ILE A 841 -10.63 44.49 10.26
N SER A 842 -10.79 43.23 10.66
CA SER A 842 -12.12 42.71 11.04
C SER A 842 -12.73 43.41 12.26
N GLY A 843 -11.92 43.78 13.26
CA GLY A 843 -12.37 44.53 14.44
C GLY A 843 -12.82 45.95 14.09
N LEU A 844 -12.05 46.67 13.26
CA LEU A 844 -12.38 48.01 12.78
C LEU A 844 -13.69 48.02 11.97
N VAL A 845 -13.85 47.07 11.04
CA VAL A 845 -15.09 46.90 10.26
C VAL A 845 -16.30 46.62 11.18
N LYS A 846 -16.18 45.67 12.12
CA LYS A 846 -17.25 45.37 13.09
C LYS A 846 -17.64 46.58 13.94
N SER A 847 -16.69 47.46 14.20
CA SER A 847 -16.87 48.70 14.97
C SER A 847 -17.36 49.88 14.10
N LYS A 848 -17.71 49.63 12.83
CA LYS A 848 -18.13 50.63 11.82
C LYS A 848 -17.10 51.71 11.50
N MET A 849 -15.82 51.44 11.72
CA MET A 849 -14.71 52.35 11.41
C MET A 849 -14.08 51.98 10.07
N LEU A 850 -14.90 52.03 9.01
CA LEU A 850 -14.55 51.50 7.68
C LEU A 850 -13.41 52.28 7.02
N ASP A 851 -13.41 53.62 7.14
CA ASP A 851 -12.35 54.48 6.61
C ASP A 851 -10.98 54.15 7.20
N GLU A 852 -10.90 53.88 8.51
CA GLU A 852 -9.64 53.50 9.17
C GLU A 852 -9.18 52.10 8.75
N ALA A 853 -10.11 51.17 8.52
CA ALA A 853 -9.80 49.84 8.00
C ALA A 853 -9.24 49.89 6.56
N ILE A 854 -9.81 50.75 5.70
CA ILE A 854 -9.37 50.97 4.32
C ILE A 854 -8.00 51.68 4.28
N ASN A 855 -7.79 52.71 5.12
CA ASN A 855 -6.49 53.37 5.23
C ASN A 855 -5.39 52.39 5.70
N LEU A 856 -5.69 51.53 6.68
CA LEU A 856 -4.76 50.49 7.12
C LEU A 856 -4.48 49.45 6.02
N TYR A 857 -5.48 49.07 5.23
CA TYR A 857 -5.31 48.19 4.07
C TYR A 857 -4.32 48.78 3.04
N TYR A 858 -4.53 50.04 2.61
CA TYR A 858 -3.63 50.67 1.65
C TYR A 858 -2.22 50.91 2.22
N GLN A 859 -2.08 51.19 3.52
CA GLN A 859 -0.77 51.22 4.17
C GLN A 859 -0.05 49.87 4.06
N LEU A 860 -0.73 48.77 4.37
CA LEU A 860 -0.16 47.42 4.29
C LEU A 860 0.23 47.04 2.86
N MET A 861 -0.57 47.40 1.86
CA MET A 861 -0.23 47.22 0.44
C MET A 861 1.07 47.96 0.08
N SER A 862 1.29 49.17 0.61
CA SER A 862 2.53 49.92 0.40
C SER A 862 3.78 49.29 1.05
N GLU A 863 3.60 48.49 2.10
CA GLU A 863 4.66 47.75 2.81
C GLU A 863 4.98 46.39 2.16
N GLY A 864 4.31 46.02 1.06
CA GLY A 864 4.52 44.78 0.33
C GLY A 864 3.73 43.58 0.88
N PHE A 865 2.60 43.84 1.55
CA PHE A 865 1.69 42.80 2.01
C PHE A 865 1.07 42.03 0.83
N SER A 866 0.98 40.70 0.95
CA SER A 866 0.16 39.88 0.05
C SER A 866 -1.22 39.74 0.68
N PRO A 867 -2.26 40.40 0.17
CA PRO A 867 -3.59 40.28 0.73
C PRO A 867 -4.12 38.86 0.55
N THR A 868 -5.17 38.52 1.30
CA THR A 868 -5.78 37.20 1.29
C THR A 868 -7.31 37.32 1.25
N PRO A 869 -8.05 36.26 0.91
CA PRO A 869 -9.51 36.26 1.04
C PRO A 869 -10.03 36.67 2.43
N CYS A 870 -9.24 36.43 3.49
CA CYS A 870 -9.56 36.87 4.86
C CYS A 870 -9.32 38.37 5.12
N THR A 871 -8.60 39.06 4.23
CA THR A 871 -8.36 40.51 4.25
C THR A 871 -9.47 41.24 3.50
N TYR A 872 -9.79 40.79 2.28
CA TYR A 872 -10.86 41.37 1.45
C TYR A 872 -12.26 41.07 2.01
N GLY A 873 -12.51 39.86 2.52
CA GLY A 873 -13.83 39.45 3.01
C GLY A 873 -14.47 40.43 4.00
N PRO A 874 -13.80 40.82 5.10
CA PRO A 874 -14.32 41.82 6.04
C PRO A 874 -14.54 43.19 5.40
N LEU A 875 -13.62 43.67 4.55
CA LEU A 875 -13.75 44.99 3.90
C LEU A 875 -14.96 45.02 2.94
N LEU A 876 -15.15 43.98 2.13
CA LEU A 876 -16.30 43.80 1.24
C LEU A 876 -17.61 43.70 2.04
N ASP A 877 -17.65 42.90 3.11
CA ASP A 877 -18.82 42.77 4.00
C ASP A 877 -19.16 44.11 4.69
N GLY A 878 -18.15 44.92 5.03
CA GLY A 878 -18.32 46.28 5.55
C GLY A 878 -18.94 47.24 4.52
N LEU A 879 -18.32 47.36 3.34
CA LEU A 879 -18.77 48.23 2.24
C LEU A 879 -20.20 47.91 1.79
N LEU A 880 -20.50 46.62 1.58
CA LEU A 880 -21.83 46.17 1.16
C LEU A 880 -22.92 46.39 2.22
N LYS A 881 -22.57 46.37 3.52
CA LYS A 881 -23.50 46.67 4.61
C LYS A 881 -23.75 48.16 4.83
N ASP A 882 -22.77 49.00 4.51
CA ASP A 882 -22.93 50.46 4.54
C ASP A 882 -23.67 50.98 3.29
N GLY A 883 -23.72 50.17 2.23
CA GLY A 883 -24.43 50.45 0.98
C GLY A 883 -23.54 50.98 -0.14
N ASN A 884 -22.22 51.05 0.07
CA ASN A 884 -21.23 51.47 -0.92
C ASN A 884 -20.88 50.30 -1.85
N VAL A 885 -21.83 49.98 -2.74
CA VAL A 885 -21.71 48.85 -3.68
C VAL A 885 -20.62 49.10 -4.73
N GLU A 886 -20.50 50.33 -5.25
CA GLU A 886 -19.50 50.69 -6.26
C GLU A 886 -18.05 50.48 -5.76
N ASP A 887 -17.76 50.92 -4.53
CA ASP A 887 -16.45 50.69 -3.88
C ASP A 887 -16.19 49.20 -3.60
N ALA A 888 -17.24 48.40 -3.37
CA ALA A 888 -17.13 46.96 -3.19
C ALA A 888 -16.86 46.21 -4.52
N GLU A 889 -17.36 46.69 -5.66
CA GLU A 889 -16.96 46.18 -6.98
C GLU A 889 -15.49 46.49 -7.25
N ALA A 890 -15.06 47.75 -7.07
CA ALA A 890 -13.67 48.15 -7.28
C ALA A 890 -12.69 47.34 -6.43
N LEU A 891 -13.02 47.07 -5.16
CA LEU A 891 -12.20 46.26 -4.26
C LEU A 891 -12.20 44.75 -4.64
N PHE A 892 -13.28 44.25 -5.24
CA PHE A 892 -13.33 42.87 -5.75
C PHE A 892 -12.52 42.71 -7.04
N ASP A 893 -12.57 43.69 -7.95
CA ASP A 893 -11.74 43.70 -9.15
C ASP A 893 -10.24 43.81 -8.80
N GLU A 894 -9.87 44.68 -7.85
CA GLU A 894 -8.49 44.78 -7.33
C GLU A 894 -7.99 43.43 -6.77
N MET A 895 -8.86 42.69 -6.06
CA MET A 895 -8.52 41.36 -5.55
C MET A 895 -8.22 40.35 -6.67
N VAL A 896 -8.98 40.39 -7.77
CA VAL A 896 -8.76 39.54 -8.95
C VAL A 896 -7.48 39.94 -9.68
N GLU A 897 -7.21 41.24 -9.86
CA GLU A 897 -5.96 41.75 -10.45
C GLU A 897 -4.72 41.39 -9.61
N CYS A 898 -4.83 41.39 -8.28
CA CYS A 898 -3.78 40.94 -7.38
C CYS A 898 -3.54 39.42 -7.39
N GLY A 899 -4.29 38.65 -8.17
CA GLY A 899 -4.15 37.19 -8.27
C GLY A 899 -4.66 36.43 -7.05
N CYS A 900 -5.51 37.04 -6.23
CA CYS A 900 -6.12 36.40 -5.08
C CYS A 900 -7.41 35.68 -5.50
N GLU A 901 -7.33 34.35 -5.66
CA GLU A 901 -8.50 33.55 -6.06
C GLU A 901 -9.67 33.69 -5.06
N PRO A 902 -10.87 34.10 -5.51
CA PRO A 902 -12.05 34.17 -4.65
C PRO A 902 -12.48 32.79 -4.17
N ASN A 903 -13.10 32.77 -2.99
CA ASN A 903 -13.64 31.56 -2.40
C ASN A 903 -15.15 31.69 -2.16
N CYS A 904 -15.80 30.57 -1.80
CA CYS A 904 -17.24 30.52 -1.53
C CYS A 904 -17.71 31.53 -0.46
N ALA A 905 -16.86 31.92 0.49
CA ALA A 905 -17.23 32.91 1.50
C ALA A 905 -17.32 34.32 0.92
N ILE A 906 -16.41 34.71 0.03
CA ILE A 906 -16.43 36.01 -0.65
C ILE A 906 -17.63 36.11 -1.60
N TYR A 907 -17.89 35.08 -2.40
CA TYR A 907 -19.09 35.03 -3.22
C TYR A 907 -20.37 35.10 -2.36
N ASN A 908 -20.44 34.40 -1.23
CA ASN A 908 -21.59 34.49 -0.32
C ASN A 908 -21.75 35.88 0.33
N ILE A 909 -20.66 36.61 0.59
CA ILE A 909 -20.68 38.01 1.06
C ILE A 909 -21.26 38.92 -0.03
N LEU A 910 -20.74 38.83 -1.25
CA LEU A 910 -21.23 39.59 -2.41
C LEU A 910 -22.70 39.29 -2.70
N LEU A 911 -23.07 38.02 -2.88
CA LEU A 911 -24.45 37.58 -3.12
C LEU A 911 -25.42 38.12 -2.06
N ASN A 912 -25.03 38.12 -0.77
CA ASN A 912 -25.87 38.66 0.30
C ASN A 912 -25.88 40.20 0.32
N GLY A 913 -24.81 40.88 -0.08
CA GLY A 913 -24.77 42.33 -0.27
C GLY A 913 -25.69 42.79 -1.39
N TYR A 914 -25.56 42.21 -2.59
CA TYR A 914 -26.44 42.54 -3.72
C TYR A 914 -27.90 42.16 -3.48
N ARG A 915 -28.16 41.07 -2.74
CA ARG A 915 -29.51 40.75 -2.22
C ARG A 915 -30.10 41.88 -1.37
N LEU A 916 -29.30 42.52 -0.51
CA LEU A 916 -29.76 43.64 0.32
C LEU A 916 -29.93 44.94 -0.50
N ALA A 917 -29.09 45.16 -1.51
CA ALA A 917 -29.26 46.23 -2.49
C ALA A 917 -30.48 46.03 -3.42
N GLY A 918 -30.94 44.79 -3.59
CA GLY A 918 -32.07 44.41 -4.43
C GLY A 918 -31.73 44.11 -5.89
N ASP A 919 -30.44 44.06 -6.24
CA ASP A 919 -30.01 43.76 -7.61
C ASP A 919 -30.06 42.25 -7.87
N THR A 920 -31.10 41.83 -8.59
CA THR A 920 -31.33 40.41 -8.91
C THR A 920 -30.52 39.94 -10.11
N GLU A 921 -30.13 40.84 -11.01
CA GLU A 921 -29.33 40.49 -12.20
C GLU A 921 -27.88 40.22 -11.78
N LYS A 922 -27.28 41.10 -10.97
CA LYS A 922 -25.91 40.92 -10.44
C LYS A 922 -25.78 39.69 -9.55
N VAL A 923 -26.82 39.34 -8.78
CA VAL A 923 -26.84 38.11 -7.97
C VAL A 923 -26.79 36.85 -8.85
N CYS A 924 -27.46 36.85 -10.00
CA CYS A 924 -27.39 35.72 -10.94
C CYS A 924 -26.01 35.66 -11.62
N GLU A 925 -25.49 36.80 -12.10
CA GLU A 925 -24.16 36.90 -12.73
C GLU A 925 -23.06 36.40 -11.79
N LEU A 926 -23.06 36.81 -10.51
CA LEU A 926 -22.09 36.38 -9.52
C LEU A 926 -22.18 34.88 -9.21
N PHE A 927 -23.38 34.29 -9.22
CA PHE A 927 -23.56 32.85 -9.02
C PHE A 927 -23.07 32.04 -10.22
N GLU A 928 -23.34 32.51 -11.44
CA GLU A 928 -22.83 31.89 -12.67
C GLU A 928 -21.28 31.98 -12.73
N ASN A 929 -20.71 33.14 -12.46
CA ASN A 929 -19.26 33.35 -12.35
C ASN A 929 -18.59 32.41 -11.33
N MET A 930 -19.24 32.20 -10.16
CA MET A 930 -18.77 31.26 -9.14
C MET A 930 -18.68 29.81 -9.66
N VAL A 931 -19.70 29.39 -10.43
CA VAL A 931 -19.75 28.05 -11.03
C VAL A 931 -18.75 27.91 -12.19
N GLU A 932 -18.60 28.92 -13.04
CA GLU A 932 -17.63 28.91 -14.15
C GLU A 932 -16.17 28.83 -13.66
N GLN A 933 -15.85 29.49 -12.55
CA GLN A 933 -14.54 29.39 -11.89
C GLN A 933 -14.31 28.04 -11.18
N GLY A 934 -15.29 27.13 -11.17
CA GLY A 934 -15.19 25.81 -10.56
C GLY A 934 -15.31 25.83 -9.03
N ILE A 935 -15.83 26.91 -8.45
CA ILE A 935 -16.05 27.04 -7.00
C ILE A 935 -17.43 26.46 -6.69
N ASN A 936 -17.47 25.31 -6.01
CA ASN A 936 -18.73 24.65 -5.66
C ASN A 936 -19.61 25.54 -4.75
N PRO A 937 -20.84 25.91 -5.17
CA PRO A 937 -21.76 26.66 -4.31
C PRO A 937 -22.23 25.86 -3.10
N ASP A 938 -22.41 26.53 -1.96
CA ASP A 938 -22.95 25.93 -0.75
C ASP A 938 -24.47 26.13 -0.63
N ILE A 939 -25.09 25.51 0.37
CA ILE A 939 -26.55 25.64 0.59
C ILE A 939 -26.96 27.11 0.77
N LYS A 940 -26.08 27.96 1.35
CA LYS A 940 -26.37 29.39 1.54
C LYS A 940 -26.34 30.15 0.22
N SER A 941 -25.40 29.84 -0.68
CA SER A 941 -25.34 30.42 -2.03
C SER A 941 -26.68 30.21 -2.76
N TYR A 942 -27.16 28.97 -2.79
CA TYR A 942 -28.47 28.64 -3.38
C TYR A 942 -29.64 29.30 -2.64
N THR A 943 -29.65 29.30 -1.30
CA THR A 943 -30.74 29.95 -0.52
C THR A 943 -30.81 31.44 -0.78
N VAL A 944 -29.68 32.13 -0.96
CA VAL A 944 -29.64 33.56 -1.31
C VAL A 944 -30.22 33.83 -2.71
N VAL A 945 -29.81 33.05 -3.72
CA VAL A 945 -30.33 33.16 -5.10
C VAL A 945 -31.81 32.80 -5.17
N ILE A 946 -32.26 31.79 -4.41
CA ILE A 946 -33.67 31.41 -4.35
C ILE A 946 -34.50 32.51 -3.65
N ASP A 947 -33.99 33.15 -2.60
CA ASP A 947 -34.67 34.26 -1.92
C ASP A 947 -34.85 35.47 -2.85
N THR A 948 -33.78 35.91 -3.53
CA THR A 948 -33.85 37.06 -4.46
C THR A 948 -34.83 36.80 -5.61
N LEU A 949 -34.74 35.64 -6.27
CA LEU A 949 -35.66 35.27 -7.35
C LEU A 949 -37.11 35.12 -6.86
N CYS A 950 -37.34 34.67 -5.62
CA CYS A 950 -38.69 34.62 -5.02
C CYS A 950 -39.23 36.02 -4.64
N ALA A 951 -38.34 36.92 -4.22
CA ALA A 951 -38.70 38.32 -3.90
C ALA A 951 -39.11 39.08 -5.16
N ASP A 952 -38.28 39.02 -6.21
CA ASP A 952 -38.47 39.62 -7.55
C ASP A 952 -39.67 39.01 -8.30
N GLY A 953 -39.96 37.72 -8.04
CA GLY A 953 -41.12 37.01 -8.60
C GLY A 953 -40.79 36.08 -9.76
N ARG A 954 -39.51 35.95 -10.12
CA ARG A 954 -38.94 34.97 -11.08
C ARG A 954 -38.90 33.55 -10.53
N LEU A 955 -40.06 33.07 -10.04
CA LEU A 955 -40.17 31.83 -9.27
C LEU A 955 -39.78 30.57 -10.06
N ASN A 956 -39.96 30.55 -11.38
CA ASN A 956 -39.55 29.40 -12.22
C ASN A 956 -38.03 29.20 -12.17
N ASP A 957 -37.28 30.29 -12.17
CA ASP A 957 -35.81 30.27 -12.13
C ASP A 957 -35.37 29.77 -10.73
N GLY A 958 -36.00 30.27 -9.67
CA GLY A 958 -35.76 29.79 -8.29
C GLY A 958 -36.07 28.30 -8.09
N LEU A 959 -37.13 27.77 -8.70
CA LEU A 959 -37.42 26.33 -8.72
C LEU A 959 -36.38 25.53 -9.52
N SER A 960 -35.82 26.11 -10.58
CA SER A 960 -34.74 25.48 -11.35
C SER A 960 -33.44 25.36 -10.53
N TYR A 961 -33.08 26.40 -9.78
CA TYR A 961 -31.95 26.39 -8.84
C TYR A 961 -32.17 25.44 -7.66
N PHE A 962 -33.39 25.35 -7.13
CA PHE A 962 -33.74 24.33 -6.12
C PHE A 962 -33.54 22.91 -6.64
N LYS A 963 -33.92 22.65 -7.90
CA LYS A 963 -33.69 21.36 -8.53
C LYS A 963 -32.19 21.07 -8.72
N GLN A 964 -31.40 22.04 -9.19
CA GLN A 964 -29.95 21.89 -9.29
C GLN A 964 -29.31 21.56 -7.93
N LEU A 965 -29.73 22.24 -6.86
CA LEU A 965 -29.29 21.94 -5.49
C LEU A 965 -29.56 20.46 -5.12
N THR A 966 -30.75 19.94 -5.44
CA THR A 966 -31.07 18.52 -5.18
C THR A 966 -30.32 17.54 -6.09
N ASP A 967 -30.13 17.88 -7.37
CA ASP A 967 -29.41 17.04 -8.35
C ASP A 967 -27.90 16.95 -8.00
N MET A 968 -27.34 17.99 -7.35
CA MET A 968 -25.97 18.02 -6.81
C MET A 968 -25.80 17.26 -5.49
N GLY A 969 -26.87 16.70 -4.91
CA GLY A 969 -26.83 15.93 -3.67
C GLY A 969 -26.66 16.78 -2.39
N LEU A 970 -26.96 18.08 -2.46
CA LEU A 970 -27.05 18.94 -1.28
C LEU A 970 -28.47 18.85 -0.71
N GLU A 971 -28.59 18.65 0.61
CA GLU A 971 -29.90 18.61 1.27
C GLU A 971 -30.44 20.04 1.50
N PRO A 972 -31.61 20.43 0.95
CA PRO A 972 -32.15 21.77 1.15
C PRO A 972 -32.61 21.96 2.59
N ASP A 973 -32.38 23.16 3.14
CA ASP A 973 -32.70 23.46 4.54
C ASP A 973 -34.15 23.96 4.73
N LEU A 974 -34.56 24.05 6.01
CA LEU A 974 -35.87 24.59 6.42
C LEU A 974 -36.14 26.01 5.87
N ILE A 975 -35.10 26.81 5.61
CA ILE A 975 -35.24 28.18 5.09
C ILE A 975 -35.56 28.10 3.60
N THR A 976 -34.84 27.30 2.82
CA THR A 976 -35.06 27.11 1.37
C THR A 976 -36.49 26.64 1.08
N TYR A 977 -37.01 25.62 1.78
CA TYR A 977 -38.40 25.18 1.61
C TYR A 977 -39.41 26.27 1.97
N ASN A 978 -39.19 26.99 3.08
CA ASN A 978 -40.09 28.06 3.52
C ASN A 978 -40.17 29.21 2.52
N LEU A 979 -39.05 29.60 1.92
CA LEU A 979 -38.99 30.64 0.88
C LEU A 979 -39.76 30.23 -0.37
N LEU A 980 -39.56 29.00 -0.86
CA LEU A 980 -40.25 28.49 -2.05
C LEU A 980 -41.76 28.29 -1.81
N ILE A 981 -42.16 27.74 -0.66
CA ILE A 981 -43.58 27.61 -0.27
C ILE A 981 -44.24 29.00 -0.19
N HIS A 982 -43.54 29.99 0.36
CA HIS A 982 -44.04 31.36 0.40
C HIS A 982 -44.13 32.00 -1.00
N GLY A 983 -43.15 31.77 -1.88
CA GLY A 983 -43.13 32.24 -3.28
C GLY A 983 -44.20 31.59 -4.17
N LEU A 984 -44.37 30.28 -4.08
CA LEU A 984 -45.46 29.52 -4.72
C LEU A 984 -46.82 29.97 -4.22
N GLY A 985 -46.96 30.22 -2.91
CA GLY A 985 -48.16 30.83 -2.33
C GLY A 985 -48.44 32.23 -2.88
N LYS A 986 -47.42 33.11 -2.95
CA LYS A 986 -47.51 34.48 -3.49
C LYS A 986 -47.93 34.49 -4.97
N SER A 987 -47.47 33.52 -5.76
CA SER A 987 -47.81 33.36 -7.18
C SER A 987 -49.09 32.55 -7.45
N GLY A 988 -49.74 31.99 -6.42
CA GLY A 988 -50.99 31.23 -6.53
C GLY A 988 -50.84 29.75 -6.94
N ARG A 989 -49.61 29.23 -7.02
CA ARG A 989 -49.30 27.82 -7.39
C ARG A 989 -49.41 26.90 -6.19
N LEU A 990 -50.61 26.81 -5.63
CA LEU A 990 -50.87 26.18 -4.33
C LEU A 990 -50.64 24.66 -4.29
N GLU A 991 -50.96 23.94 -5.37
CA GLU A 991 -50.73 22.49 -5.45
C GLU A 991 -49.24 22.14 -5.35
N GLU A 992 -48.37 22.94 -5.97
CA GLU A 992 -46.92 22.77 -5.90
C GLU A 992 -46.36 23.16 -4.53
N ALA A 993 -46.93 24.17 -3.86
CA ALA A 993 -46.59 24.52 -2.49
C ALA A 993 -46.92 23.40 -1.50
N LEU A 994 -48.07 22.73 -1.68
CA LEU A 994 -48.45 21.54 -0.90
C LEU A 994 -47.57 20.33 -1.25
N SER A 995 -47.14 20.18 -2.51
CA SER A 995 -46.19 19.14 -2.91
C SER A 995 -44.83 19.31 -2.24
N LEU A 996 -44.29 20.54 -2.18
CA LEU A 996 -43.03 20.82 -1.47
C LEU A 996 -43.16 20.64 0.05
N TYR A 997 -44.32 20.94 0.64
CA TYR A 997 -44.59 20.63 2.04
C TYR A 997 -44.51 19.12 2.32
N ASN A 998 -45.14 18.29 1.49
CA ASN A 998 -45.08 16.83 1.65
C ASN A 998 -43.65 16.30 1.44
N ASP A 999 -42.91 16.81 0.45
CA ASP A 999 -41.51 16.43 0.19
C ASP A 999 -40.61 16.73 1.41
N MET A 1000 -40.75 17.93 1.99
CA MET A 1000 -40.09 18.36 3.22
C MET A 1000 -40.35 17.38 4.39
N GLU A 1001 -41.59 16.91 4.57
CA GLU A 1001 -41.93 15.92 5.60
C GLU A 1001 -41.32 14.54 5.32
N THR A 1002 -41.35 14.06 4.07
CA THR A 1002 -40.77 12.75 3.71
C THR A 1002 -39.25 12.69 3.90
N LYS A 1003 -38.58 13.85 3.80
CA LYS A 1003 -37.15 14.04 4.10
C LYS A 1003 -36.85 14.25 5.59
N GLY A 1004 -37.86 14.22 6.46
CA GLY A 1004 -37.70 14.35 7.91
C GLY A 1004 -37.44 15.78 8.42
N ILE A 1005 -37.64 16.81 7.59
CA ILE A 1005 -37.43 18.20 7.97
C ILE A 1005 -38.69 18.73 8.66
N ALA A 1006 -38.62 19.00 9.96
CA ALA A 1006 -39.78 19.40 10.75
C ALA A 1006 -40.34 20.78 10.36
N PRO A 1007 -41.62 20.89 9.93
CA PRO A 1007 -42.23 22.17 9.60
C PRO A 1007 -42.40 23.09 10.82
N ASN A 1008 -42.12 24.38 10.64
CA ASN A 1008 -42.20 25.39 11.69
C ASN A 1008 -43.46 26.26 11.55
N LEU A 1009 -43.70 27.16 12.51
CA LEU A 1009 -44.85 28.06 12.51
C LEU A 1009 -44.92 28.97 11.26
N TYR A 1010 -43.79 29.30 10.63
CA TYR A 1010 -43.75 30.08 9.38
C TYR A 1010 -44.26 29.27 8.18
N THR A 1011 -43.91 27.98 8.09
CA THR A 1011 -44.38 27.06 7.04
C THR A 1011 -45.91 27.01 7.01
N TYR A 1012 -46.52 26.70 8.17
CA TYR A 1012 -47.98 26.64 8.30
C TYR A 1012 -48.64 27.99 8.06
N ASN A 1013 -48.10 29.09 8.63
CA ASN A 1013 -48.67 30.42 8.42
C ASN A 1013 -48.68 30.83 6.95
N SER A 1014 -47.64 30.49 6.20
CA SER A 1014 -47.57 30.75 4.76
C SER A 1014 -48.64 29.96 4.01
N LEU A 1015 -48.72 28.63 4.22
CA LEU A 1015 -49.73 27.78 3.57
C LEU A 1015 -51.16 28.22 3.92
N ILE A 1016 -51.47 28.42 5.20
CA ILE A 1016 -52.79 28.88 5.67
C ILE A 1016 -53.17 30.23 5.05
N LEU A 1017 -52.22 31.18 4.96
CA LEU A 1017 -52.45 32.50 4.36
C LEU A 1017 -52.76 32.42 2.86
N TYR A 1018 -52.02 31.62 2.10
CA TYR A 1018 -52.19 31.56 0.65
C TYR A 1018 -53.35 30.65 0.22
N LEU A 1019 -53.59 29.53 0.91
CA LEU A 1019 -54.82 28.73 0.77
C LEU A 1019 -56.07 29.56 1.12
N GLY A 1020 -56.00 30.34 2.22
CA GLY A 1020 -57.06 31.26 2.61
C GLY A 1020 -57.30 32.37 1.58
N LYS A 1021 -56.25 33.00 1.04
CA LYS A 1021 -56.37 34.00 -0.04
C LYS A 1021 -57.06 33.46 -1.30
N ALA A 1022 -56.87 32.17 -1.61
CA ALA A 1022 -57.52 31.51 -2.75
C ALA A 1022 -58.92 30.93 -2.43
N GLY A 1023 -59.45 31.15 -1.22
CA GLY A 1023 -60.78 30.64 -0.82
C GLY A 1023 -60.83 29.13 -0.51
N LYS A 1024 -59.70 28.42 -0.52
CA LYS A 1024 -59.59 26.98 -0.16
C LYS A 1024 -59.67 26.77 1.36
N ALA A 1025 -60.78 27.20 1.97
CA ALA A 1025 -60.94 27.24 3.42
C ALA A 1025 -60.84 25.88 4.12
N ALA A 1026 -61.29 24.80 3.48
CA ALA A 1026 -61.20 23.44 4.04
C ALA A 1026 -59.74 22.96 4.16
N GLU A 1027 -58.90 23.20 3.14
CA GLU A 1027 -57.48 22.88 3.17
C GLU A 1027 -56.73 23.75 4.19
N ALA A 1028 -57.04 25.05 4.24
CA ALA A 1028 -56.47 25.95 5.26
C ALA A 1028 -56.84 25.54 6.69
N GLY A 1029 -58.07 25.06 6.92
CA GLY A 1029 -58.51 24.49 8.20
C GLY A 1029 -57.74 23.24 8.59
N LYS A 1030 -57.51 22.31 7.65
CA LYS A 1030 -56.71 21.10 7.87
C LYS A 1030 -55.28 21.44 8.31
N MET A 1031 -54.61 22.37 7.63
CA MET A 1031 -53.24 22.80 7.99
C MET A 1031 -53.17 23.41 9.40
N TYR A 1032 -54.25 24.04 9.89
CA TYR A 1032 -54.32 24.58 11.25
C TYR A 1032 -54.51 23.49 12.31
N GLU A 1033 -55.32 22.46 12.04
CA GLU A 1033 -55.49 21.32 12.95
C GLU A 1033 -54.18 20.52 13.07
N GLU A 1034 -53.44 20.39 11.98
CA GLU A 1034 -52.12 19.75 11.96
C GLU A 1034 -51.03 20.55 12.69
N LEU A 1035 -51.04 21.88 12.57
CA LEU A 1035 -50.20 22.79 13.37
C LEU A 1035 -50.41 22.55 14.87
N LEU A 1036 -51.67 22.39 15.32
CA LEU A 1036 -52.01 22.10 16.71
C LEU A 1036 -51.58 20.69 17.13
N ALA A 1037 -51.79 19.69 16.28
CA ALA A 1037 -51.41 18.30 16.56
C ALA A 1037 -49.89 18.13 16.76
N LYS A 1038 -49.08 18.90 16.04
CA LYS A 1038 -47.61 18.93 16.18
C LYS A 1038 -47.12 19.89 17.29
N GLY A 1039 -48.02 20.42 18.12
CA GLY A 1039 -47.70 21.15 19.35
C GLY A 1039 -47.34 22.63 19.18
N TRP A 1040 -47.45 23.19 17.99
CA TRP A 1040 -47.18 24.62 17.76
C TRP A 1040 -48.33 25.49 18.29
N LYS A 1041 -48.00 26.62 18.92
CA LYS A 1041 -49.00 27.61 19.36
C LYS A 1041 -49.32 28.56 18.20
N PRO A 1042 -50.59 28.64 17.73
CA PRO A 1042 -50.99 29.61 16.71
C PRO A 1042 -50.74 31.05 17.20
N ASN A 1043 -50.40 31.95 16.28
CA ASN A 1043 -50.20 33.36 16.58
C ASN A 1043 -51.28 34.23 15.90
N VAL A 1044 -51.22 35.55 16.13
CA VAL A 1044 -52.15 36.53 15.54
C VAL A 1044 -52.19 36.43 14.00
N PHE A 1045 -51.07 36.13 13.34
CA PHE A 1045 -51.04 35.95 11.88
C PHE A 1045 -51.77 34.67 11.45
N THR A 1046 -51.62 33.56 12.18
CA THR A 1046 -52.34 32.30 11.91
C THR A 1046 -53.86 32.51 11.93
N TYR A 1047 -54.36 33.19 12.97
CA TYR A 1047 -55.80 33.47 13.11
C TYR A 1047 -56.32 34.44 12.05
N ASN A 1048 -55.59 35.52 11.77
CA ASN A 1048 -55.95 36.46 10.70
C ASN A 1048 -56.02 35.76 9.33
N ALA A 1049 -55.04 34.92 9.01
CA ALA A 1049 -55.01 34.13 7.78
C ALA A 1049 -56.25 33.22 7.64
N LEU A 1050 -56.67 32.54 8.72
CA LEU A 1050 -57.88 31.71 8.75
C LEU A 1050 -59.17 32.54 8.63
N ILE A 1051 -59.30 33.62 9.41
CA ILE A 1051 -60.46 34.52 9.36
C ILE A 1051 -60.63 35.03 7.94
N ARG A 1052 -59.56 35.51 7.30
CA ARG A 1052 -59.55 35.93 5.89
C ARG A 1052 -59.99 34.79 4.96
N GLY A 1053 -59.48 33.57 5.15
CA GLY A 1053 -59.85 32.41 4.33
C GLY A 1053 -61.34 32.07 4.42
N TYR A 1054 -61.89 32.01 5.63
CA TYR A 1054 -63.31 31.75 5.84
C TYR A 1054 -64.19 32.88 5.29
N SER A 1055 -63.81 34.14 5.47
CA SER A 1055 -64.48 35.30 4.88
C SER A 1055 -64.51 35.26 3.34
N VAL A 1056 -63.38 34.95 2.69
CA VAL A 1056 -63.29 34.84 1.22
C VAL A 1056 -64.10 33.65 0.69
N SER A 1057 -64.16 32.54 1.43
CA SER A 1057 -64.96 31.36 1.08
C SER A 1057 -66.47 31.50 1.32
N GLY A 1058 -66.94 32.66 1.79
CA GLY A 1058 -68.37 32.90 2.08
C GLY A 1058 -68.90 32.15 3.31
N SER A 1059 -68.02 31.76 4.25
CA SER A 1059 -68.37 31.01 5.46
C SER A 1059 -68.21 31.87 6.74
N PRO A 1060 -69.10 32.86 6.98
CA PRO A 1060 -68.94 33.83 8.07
C PRO A 1060 -68.92 33.20 9.45
N GLU A 1061 -69.71 32.15 9.69
CA GLU A 1061 -69.76 31.43 10.97
C GLU A 1061 -68.39 30.85 11.36
N ASN A 1062 -67.66 30.28 10.40
CA ASN A 1062 -66.31 29.75 10.62
C ASN A 1062 -65.28 30.86 10.85
N ALA A 1063 -65.45 32.04 10.23
CA ALA A 1063 -64.61 33.21 10.50
C ALA A 1063 -64.79 33.72 11.94
N PHE A 1064 -66.03 33.81 12.43
CA PHE A 1064 -66.31 34.18 13.83
C PHE A 1064 -65.88 33.08 14.81
N ALA A 1065 -65.99 31.80 14.46
CA ALA A 1065 -65.46 30.70 15.28
C ALA A 1065 -63.93 30.75 15.40
N ALA A 1066 -63.21 31.07 14.31
CA ALA A 1066 -61.76 31.29 14.33
C ALA A 1066 -61.37 32.51 15.19
N TYR A 1067 -62.14 33.60 15.14
CA TYR A 1067 -61.97 34.76 16.03
C TYR A 1067 -62.21 34.40 17.50
N GLY A 1068 -63.25 33.62 17.82
CA GLY A 1068 -63.48 33.12 19.18
C GLY A 1068 -62.30 32.29 19.71
N ARG A 1069 -61.75 31.38 18.88
CA ARG A 1069 -60.55 30.59 19.21
C ARG A 1069 -59.32 31.47 19.44
N MET A 1070 -59.16 32.56 18.69
CA MET A 1070 -58.08 33.53 18.87
C MET A 1070 -58.10 34.18 20.26
N ILE A 1071 -59.28 34.60 20.73
CA ILE A 1071 -59.45 35.20 22.06
C ILE A 1071 -59.17 34.18 23.17
N VAL A 1072 -59.72 32.95 23.05
CA VAL A 1072 -59.49 31.87 24.02
C VAL A 1072 -58.02 31.44 24.06
N GLY A 1073 -57.33 31.47 22.92
CA GLY A 1073 -55.88 31.22 22.81
C GLY A 1073 -54.98 32.36 23.31
N GLY A 1074 -55.53 33.42 23.91
CA GLY A 1074 -54.77 34.54 24.50
C GLY A 1074 -54.16 35.52 23.49
N CYS A 1075 -54.50 35.41 22.20
CA CYS A 1075 -53.98 36.30 21.16
C CYS A 1075 -54.82 37.59 21.08
N ARG A 1076 -54.18 38.77 21.22
CA ARG A 1076 -54.87 40.06 21.09
C ARG A 1076 -55.16 40.38 19.61
N PRO A 1077 -56.42 40.71 19.23
CA PRO A 1077 -56.74 41.18 17.88
C PRO A 1077 -55.96 42.43 17.49
N ASN A 1078 -55.56 42.52 16.21
CA ASN A 1078 -54.96 43.72 15.63
C ASN A 1078 -55.89 44.35 14.58
N SER A 1079 -55.51 45.51 14.03
CA SER A 1079 -56.30 46.21 13.00
C SER A 1079 -56.61 45.34 11.78
N SER A 1080 -55.68 44.45 11.41
CA SER A 1080 -55.86 43.49 10.31
C SER A 1080 -56.93 42.43 10.62
N THR A 1081 -57.05 41.99 11.89
CA THR A 1081 -58.12 41.06 12.33
C THR A 1081 -59.50 41.66 12.06
N TYR A 1082 -59.73 42.93 12.44
CA TYR A 1082 -61.03 43.58 12.26
C TYR A 1082 -61.35 43.90 10.79
N MET A 1083 -60.36 44.20 9.96
CA MET A 1083 -60.57 44.38 8.51
C MET A 1083 -60.89 43.09 7.74
N GLN A 1084 -60.61 41.92 8.32
CA GLN A 1084 -60.79 40.62 7.66
C GLN A 1084 -62.03 39.86 8.11
N LEU A 1085 -62.70 40.32 9.19
CA LEU A 1085 -64.00 39.80 9.59
C LEU A 1085 -65.08 40.22 8.56
N PRO A 1086 -66.06 39.36 8.26
CA PRO A 1086 -67.19 39.75 7.41
C PRO A 1086 -68.00 40.83 8.13
N ASN A 1087 -68.21 41.97 7.49
CA ASN A 1087 -69.22 42.92 7.95
C ASN A 1087 -70.58 42.21 7.91
N GLN A 1088 -71.31 42.21 9.03
CA GLN A 1088 -72.76 42.06 8.95
C GLN A 1088 -73.29 43.20 8.06
N MET A 1089 -74.03 42.85 7.01
CA MET A 1089 -75.06 43.77 6.56
C MET A 1089 -76.05 43.98 7.71
N LEU A 1090 -76.55 45.21 7.81
CA LEU A 1090 -77.77 45.56 8.56
C LEU A 1090 -78.93 44.62 8.22
#